data_AF-W6UWG2-F1
#
_entry.id   AF-W6UWG2-F1
#
_cell.length_a   1.000
_cell.length_b   1.000
_cell.length_c   1.000
_cell.angle_alpha   90.00
_cell.angle_beta   90.00
_cell.angle_gamma   90.00
#
_symmetry.space_group_name_H-M   'P 1'
#
loop_
_entity.id
_entity.type
_entity.pdbx_description
1 polymer ?
#
loop_
_entity_poly.entity_id
_entity_poly.type
_entity_poly.pdbx_seq_one_letter_code
_entity_poly.pdbx_strand_id
1 'polypeptide(L)'
;MPGSKWAKIGYLVILSFQNVLHTLAMRYSRAEYRIRYSASSVVILSEIMKFSISSLVLFHEGLFKRAISGIYYDTCDFLRTCVPALIYVVQNNTIIFALSCLDATVFQVTYQLKLLTTTIFSVLFLRKSISFLQWISQIVLFIGVAVVQLQDHVAQSSTPTPHDASGAAGLMAVLFASVLSGFAAVYFERILKHSPKSLWTRNFELSLASIAIALVGQAVGEGGRVSEKGFFYGFDWLVWTTVALQSVGGILVALVVKHADNILKVGAAIFSYLLLLCVWSISQDKASDSASILSTRFCVFSLISDHLYRLFCLLRLQFLLDFPLRHHLRGSRCLPLLTLPRAALLAPPPPHLLLARVHALIFSRKRSLLPYFTFDKTRKTPVGNDLVTALHELDAENPTGSAPLARILVPVYIMSELQVVTALPLLLLLVQPGQNYSVPLSGHWRLSDGDSIVHFNLTSTGTDAYSVLQEIGSISDPLSGYGDKELRYISYKNWTFSHYFWVEYPEVLKTTSLELDELDTFCCIYLNNRLLACTENSFIRTILPIDSVLCRGWNFLQLVFKPTPLMAKEAYRKLSPNPPLPACWPDIFRGECYVNAVRTTQAAFGWDWGPAFPIQGFWKLPFLRFGEVWLGDGLRFFPVMIKRGWKTTVSVEVLRSSSIVRTDQCVCIHVKLGGGLMHEWTERCISPRHRETNVWLELPLASNVTVRPWWPLGVQAGPHLYALKVQLRNPLGGPPIDRKSFWVGFREVKLVQLGAKSVENIAKRD
;
A
#
# COMPACT_ATOMS: atom_id res chain seq x y z
N MET A 1 -43.70 -13.07 -5.57
CA MET A 1 -42.33 -13.61 -5.47
C MET A 1 -41.36 -12.49 -5.10
N PRO A 2 -40.94 -12.32 -3.83
CA PRO A 2 -39.98 -11.27 -3.49
C PRO A 2 -38.54 -11.82 -3.38
N GLY A 3 -37.70 -11.37 -4.32
CA GLY A 3 -36.26 -11.20 -4.15
C GLY A 3 -35.41 -12.47 -4.10
N SER A 4 -35.09 -13.05 -5.27
CA SER A 4 -34.04 -14.06 -5.36
C SER A 4 -32.74 -13.50 -4.75
N LYS A 5 -32.00 -14.33 -4.02
CA LYS A 5 -30.71 -13.97 -3.41
C LYS A 5 -29.76 -13.28 -4.41
N TRP A 6 -29.88 -13.63 -5.69
CA TRP A 6 -29.16 -13.04 -6.82
C TRP A 6 -29.46 -11.56 -7.05
N ALA A 7 -30.70 -11.11 -6.87
CA ALA A 7 -31.04 -9.69 -7.01
C ALA A 7 -30.34 -8.84 -5.93
N LYS A 8 -30.24 -9.34 -4.70
CA LYS A 8 -29.55 -8.66 -3.59
C LYS A 8 -28.06 -8.50 -3.88
N ILE A 9 -27.41 -9.56 -4.37
CA ILE A 9 -26.00 -9.56 -4.75
C ILE A 9 -25.77 -8.61 -5.94
N GLY A 10 -26.66 -8.67 -6.95
CA GLY A 10 -26.61 -7.78 -8.10
C GLY A 10 -26.60 -6.30 -7.71
N TYR A 11 -27.51 -5.87 -6.81
CA TYR A 11 -27.55 -4.49 -6.35
C TYR A 11 -26.27 -4.06 -5.59
N LEU A 12 -25.68 -4.95 -4.79
CA LEU A 12 -24.43 -4.66 -4.05
C LEU A 12 -23.24 -4.52 -5.00
N VAL A 13 -23.14 -5.37 -6.02
CA VAL A 13 -22.07 -5.32 -7.03
C VAL A 13 -22.20 -4.05 -7.86
N ILE A 14 -23.40 -3.73 -8.35
CA ILE A 14 -23.66 -2.51 -9.14
C ILE A 14 -23.35 -1.26 -8.31
N LEU A 15 -23.79 -1.22 -7.05
CA LEU A 15 -23.46 -0.12 -6.14
C LEU A 15 -21.95 0.03 -5.95
N SER A 16 -21.21 -1.09 -5.90
CA SER A 16 -19.76 -1.05 -5.72
C SER A 16 -19.06 -0.43 -6.93
N PHE A 17 -19.41 -0.87 -8.13
CA PHE A 17 -18.88 -0.29 -9.38
C PHE A 17 -19.27 1.18 -9.54
N GLN A 18 -20.52 1.53 -9.23
CA GLN A 18 -21.00 2.91 -9.29
C GLN A 18 -20.21 3.83 -8.34
N ASN A 19 -19.92 3.38 -7.11
CA ASN A 19 -19.11 4.15 -6.15
C ASN A 19 -17.68 4.40 -6.66
N VAL A 20 -17.05 3.39 -7.28
CA VAL A 20 -15.72 3.55 -7.90
C VAL A 20 -15.76 4.60 -9.00
N LEU A 21 -16.72 4.47 -9.92
CA LEU A 21 -16.85 5.36 -11.07
C LEU A 21 -17.18 6.79 -10.65
N HIS A 22 -18.06 6.98 -9.67
CA HIS A 22 -18.40 8.28 -9.11
C HIS A 22 -17.18 8.96 -8.46
N THR A 23 -16.41 8.21 -7.67
CA THR A 23 -15.21 8.74 -7.00
C THR A 23 -14.16 9.20 -8.00
N LEU A 24 -13.92 8.42 -9.05
CA LEU A 24 -13.01 8.79 -10.14
C LEU A 24 -13.51 10.02 -10.88
N ALA A 25 -14.77 10.03 -11.30
CA ALA A 25 -15.37 11.15 -12.03
C ALA A 25 -15.32 12.45 -11.22
N MET A 26 -15.62 12.41 -9.91
CA MET A 26 -15.53 13.56 -9.00
C MET A 26 -14.10 14.07 -8.82
N ARG A 27 -13.10 13.18 -8.76
CA ARG A 27 -11.69 13.59 -8.64
C ARG A 27 -11.21 14.26 -9.92
N TYR A 28 -11.54 13.70 -11.08
CA TYR A 28 -11.16 14.29 -12.37
C TYR A 28 -11.91 15.60 -12.66
N SER A 29 -13.17 15.74 -12.25
CA SER A 29 -13.94 16.98 -12.46
C SER A 29 -13.44 18.15 -11.62
N ARG A 30 -12.78 17.87 -10.48
CA ARG A 30 -12.22 18.88 -9.57
C ARG A 30 -10.70 19.04 -9.68
N ALA A 31 -10.07 18.52 -10.73
CA ALA A 31 -8.63 18.66 -10.93
C ALA A 31 -8.22 20.15 -11.07
N GLU A 32 -7.02 20.48 -10.58
CA GLU A 32 -6.53 21.86 -10.39
C GLU A 32 -6.50 22.71 -11.68
N TYR A 33 -6.38 22.07 -12.85
CA TYR A 33 -6.37 22.72 -14.16
C TYR A 33 -7.77 23.00 -14.74
N ARG A 34 -8.86 22.67 -14.04
CA ARG A 34 -10.25 22.89 -14.50
C ARG A 34 -10.96 24.02 -13.76
N ILE A 35 -11.93 24.64 -14.43
CA ILE A 35 -12.78 25.69 -13.86
C ILE A 35 -13.66 25.09 -12.75
N ARG A 36 -13.62 25.69 -11.55
CA ARG A 36 -14.37 25.18 -10.38
C ARG A 36 -15.87 25.49 -10.48
N TYR A 37 -16.68 24.44 -10.64
CA TYR A 37 -18.14 24.49 -10.58
C TYR A 37 -18.67 24.67 -9.14
N SER A 38 -19.95 25.02 -8.99
CA SER A 38 -20.61 25.07 -7.67
C SER A 38 -21.06 23.69 -7.20
N ALA A 39 -20.62 23.29 -6.01
CA ALA A 39 -20.98 22.01 -5.41
C ALA A 39 -22.48 21.93 -5.12
N SER A 40 -23.07 23.05 -4.64
CA SER A 40 -24.52 23.15 -4.39
C SER A 40 -25.36 22.95 -5.65
N SER A 41 -24.94 23.51 -6.81
CA SER A 41 -25.64 23.30 -8.09
C SER A 41 -25.66 21.83 -8.52
N VAL A 42 -24.55 21.09 -8.33
CA VAL A 42 -24.47 19.64 -8.64
C VAL A 42 -25.41 18.83 -7.75
N VAL A 43 -25.49 19.16 -6.46
CA VAL A 43 -26.43 18.49 -5.53
C VAL A 43 -27.87 18.72 -5.96
N ILE A 44 -28.27 19.97 -6.23
CA ILE A 44 -29.63 20.31 -6.66
C ILE A 44 -29.99 19.56 -7.96
N LEU A 45 -29.12 19.59 -8.97
CA LEU A 45 -29.36 18.88 -10.23
C LEU A 45 -29.45 17.36 -10.03
N SER A 46 -28.65 16.79 -9.12
CA SER A 46 -28.73 15.37 -8.81
C SER A 46 -30.05 14.99 -8.15
N GLU A 47 -30.61 15.83 -7.28
CA GLU A 47 -31.92 15.60 -6.65
C GLU A 47 -33.08 15.81 -7.63
N ILE A 48 -33.00 16.82 -8.52
CA ILE A 48 -33.95 17.00 -9.63
C ILE A 48 -33.98 15.74 -10.51
N MET A 49 -32.82 15.21 -10.88
CA MET A 49 -32.75 14.00 -11.69
C MET A 49 -33.34 12.78 -10.98
N LYS A 50 -33.11 12.61 -9.66
CA LYS A 50 -33.74 11.54 -8.87
C LYS A 50 -35.26 11.70 -8.79
N PHE A 51 -35.73 12.93 -8.62
CA PHE A 51 -37.15 13.27 -8.60
C PHE A 51 -37.81 12.90 -9.94
N SER A 52 -37.19 13.27 -11.06
CA SER A 52 -37.67 12.92 -12.41
C SER A 52 -37.72 11.41 -12.63
N ILE A 53 -36.65 10.67 -12.27
CA ILE A 53 -36.62 9.20 -12.41
C ILE A 53 -37.72 8.56 -11.55
N SER A 54 -37.86 8.98 -10.29
CA SER A 54 -38.88 8.44 -9.38
C SER A 54 -40.30 8.76 -9.85
N SER A 55 -40.51 9.96 -10.41
CA SER A 55 -41.81 10.38 -10.97
C SER A 55 -42.20 9.56 -12.20
N LEU A 56 -41.25 9.32 -13.11
CA LEU A 56 -41.49 8.51 -14.32
C LEU A 56 -41.86 7.06 -13.96
N VAL A 57 -41.16 6.47 -12.99
CA VAL A 57 -41.48 5.10 -12.52
C VAL A 57 -42.85 5.08 -11.84
N LEU A 58 -43.18 6.07 -11.00
CA LEU A 58 -44.49 6.16 -10.36
C LEU A 58 -45.64 6.38 -11.36
N PHE A 59 -45.38 7.10 -12.45
CA PHE A 59 -46.35 7.28 -13.54
C PHE A 59 -46.60 5.95 -14.26
N HIS A 60 -45.53 5.21 -14.56
CA HIS A 60 -45.63 3.87 -15.16
C HIS A 60 -46.31 2.84 -14.23
N GLU A 61 -46.08 2.91 -12.92
CA GLU A 61 -46.76 2.06 -11.93
C GLU A 61 -48.20 2.50 -11.61
N GLY A 62 -48.69 3.60 -12.18
CA GLY A 62 -50.04 4.15 -11.91
C GLY A 62 -50.22 4.74 -10.49
N LEU A 63 -49.14 4.93 -9.74
CA LEU A 63 -49.15 5.41 -8.34
C LEU A 63 -48.87 6.91 -8.20
N PHE A 64 -48.61 7.62 -9.30
CA PHE A 64 -48.22 9.04 -9.28
C PHE A 64 -49.24 9.96 -8.59
N LYS A 65 -50.53 9.84 -8.94
CA LYS A 65 -51.59 10.64 -8.30
C LYS A 65 -51.69 10.38 -6.79
N ARG A 66 -51.49 9.13 -6.36
CA ARG A 66 -51.47 8.74 -4.94
C ARG A 66 -50.25 9.28 -4.20
N ALA A 67 -49.10 9.36 -4.85
CA ALA A 67 -47.90 9.95 -4.27
C ALA A 67 -48.08 11.46 -4.01
N ILE A 68 -48.66 12.19 -4.96
CA ILE A 68 -48.97 13.63 -4.81
C ILE A 68 -50.01 13.84 -3.71
N SER A 69 -51.12 13.09 -3.73
CA SER A 69 -52.15 13.22 -2.69
C SER A 69 -51.59 12.86 -1.32
N GLY A 70 -50.67 11.89 -1.24
CA GLY A 70 -50.02 11.47 0.00
C GLY A 70 -49.22 12.57 0.69
N ILE A 71 -48.70 13.56 -0.05
CA ILE A 71 -48.01 14.72 0.55
C ILE A 71 -48.99 15.58 1.36
N TYR A 72 -50.22 15.76 0.87
CA TYR A 72 -51.23 16.60 1.51
C TYR A 72 -52.00 15.86 2.61
N TYR A 73 -52.42 14.62 2.34
CA TYR A 73 -53.26 13.86 3.28
C TYR A 73 -52.46 13.17 4.39
N ASP A 74 -51.17 12.90 4.19
CA ASP A 74 -50.30 12.22 5.16
C ASP A 74 -49.11 13.11 5.55
N THR A 75 -49.43 14.35 5.94
CA THR A 75 -48.44 15.42 6.20
C THR A 75 -47.43 15.01 7.28
N CYS A 76 -47.86 14.27 8.31
CA CYS A 76 -46.97 13.78 9.38
C CYS A 76 -45.91 12.81 8.85
N ASP A 77 -46.27 11.92 7.92
CA ASP A 77 -45.35 10.96 7.34
C ASP A 77 -44.42 11.61 6.31
N PHE A 78 -44.90 12.62 5.57
CA PHE A 78 -44.06 13.47 4.73
C PHE A 78 -43.04 14.26 5.55
N LEU A 79 -43.45 14.87 6.68
CA LEU A 79 -42.56 15.58 7.60
C LEU A 79 -41.48 14.66 8.19
N ARG A 80 -41.78 13.38 8.44
CA ARG A 80 -40.76 12.40 8.82
C ARG A 80 -39.72 12.19 7.72
N THR A 81 -40.11 12.21 6.45
CA THR A 81 -39.18 12.14 5.30
C THR A 81 -38.33 13.41 5.14
N CYS A 82 -38.79 14.57 5.61
CA CYS A 82 -38.00 15.81 5.62
C CYS A 82 -36.80 15.75 6.58
N VAL A 83 -36.87 14.97 7.66
CA VAL A 83 -35.78 14.83 8.64
C VAL A 83 -34.48 14.34 8.00
N PRO A 84 -34.41 13.18 7.31
CA PRO A 84 -33.18 12.73 6.67
C PRO A 84 -32.74 13.68 5.54
N ALA A 85 -33.68 14.31 4.81
CA ALA A 85 -33.35 15.30 3.79
C ALA A 85 -32.58 16.50 4.37
N LEU A 86 -33.09 17.07 5.48
CA LEU A 86 -32.43 18.16 6.19
C LEU A 86 -31.04 17.74 6.70
N ILE A 87 -30.96 16.55 7.30
CA ILE A 87 -29.69 16.04 7.84
C ILE A 87 -28.66 15.83 6.72
N TYR A 88 -29.06 15.29 5.56
CA TYR A 88 -28.14 15.14 4.42
C TYR A 88 -27.64 16.49 3.89
N VAL A 89 -28.49 17.51 3.82
CA VAL A 89 -28.06 18.87 3.41
C VAL A 89 -27.09 19.47 4.41
N VAL A 90 -27.41 19.43 5.72
CA VAL A 90 -26.52 19.92 6.78
C VAL A 90 -25.20 19.16 6.77
N GLN A 91 -25.24 17.84 6.69
CA GLN A 91 -24.06 16.99 6.59
C GLN A 91 -23.17 17.39 5.40
N ASN A 92 -23.73 17.58 4.21
CA ASN A 92 -22.97 17.95 3.02
C ASN A 92 -22.28 19.32 3.18
N ASN A 93 -22.95 20.30 3.79
CA ASN A 93 -22.37 21.62 4.07
C ASN A 93 -21.27 21.54 5.14
N THR A 94 -21.48 20.78 6.21
CA THR A 94 -20.47 20.56 7.26
C THR A 94 -19.22 19.87 6.70
N ILE A 95 -19.38 18.93 5.75
CA ILE A 95 -18.25 18.29 5.06
C ILE A 95 -17.43 19.31 4.25
N ILE A 96 -18.10 20.22 3.54
CA ILE A 96 -17.41 21.27 2.78
C ILE A 96 -16.62 22.19 3.72
N PHE A 97 -17.23 22.61 4.83
CA PHE A 97 -16.56 23.42 5.86
C PHE A 97 -15.37 22.68 6.48
N ALA A 98 -15.52 21.40 6.78
CA ALA A 98 -14.43 20.60 7.32
C ALA A 98 -13.25 20.47 6.33
N LEU A 99 -13.53 20.28 5.03
CA LEU A 99 -12.52 20.25 3.98
C LEU A 99 -11.79 21.58 3.78
N SER A 100 -12.39 22.72 4.17
CA SER A 100 -11.72 24.02 4.15
C SER A 100 -10.83 24.27 5.36
N CYS A 101 -11.00 23.49 6.44
CA CYS A 101 -10.31 23.69 7.72
C CYS A 101 -9.29 22.60 8.05
N LEU A 102 -9.38 21.44 7.39
CA LEU A 102 -8.51 20.27 7.62
C LEU A 102 -7.76 19.89 6.34
N ASP A 103 -6.57 19.32 6.52
CA ASP A 103 -5.91 18.60 5.44
C ASP A 103 -6.80 17.44 4.94
N ALA A 104 -6.76 17.18 3.64
CA ALA A 104 -7.55 16.15 2.98
C ALA A 104 -7.33 14.77 3.63
N THR A 105 -6.13 14.51 4.12
CA THR A 105 -5.73 13.26 4.78
C THR A 105 -6.42 13.10 6.12
N VAL A 106 -6.32 14.12 6.99
CA VAL A 106 -6.98 14.11 8.31
C VAL A 106 -8.50 14.02 8.15
N PHE A 107 -9.06 14.80 7.23
CA PHE A 107 -10.48 14.75 6.90
C PHE A 107 -10.94 13.34 6.50
N GLN A 108 -10.20 12.69 5.59
CA GLN A 108 -10.58 11.37 5.07
C GLN A 108 -10.54 10.29 6.15
N VAL A 109 -9.56 10.30 7.05
CA VAL A 109 -9.46 9.35 8.17
C VAL A 109 -10.60 9.55 9.14
N THR A 110 -10.79 10.79 9.60
CA THR A 110 -11.82 11.10 10.61
C THR A 110 -13.23 10.87 10.04
N TYR A 111 -13.45 11.08 8.75
CA TYR A 111 -14.77 10.85 8.16
C TYR A 111 -15.15 9.37 8.04
N GLN A 112 -14.20 8.43 8.15
CA GLN A 112 -14.52 6.99 8.19
C GLN A 112 -15.21 6.56 9.48
N LEU A 113 -15.17 7.38 10.55
CA LEU A 113 -15.97 7.12 11.75
C LEU A 113 -17.47 6.99 11.44
N LYS A 114 -17.95 7.51 10.29
CA LYS A 114 -19.33 7.30 9.83
C LYS A 114 -19.74 5.82 9.75
N LEU A 115 -18.80 4.91 9.50
CA LEU A 115 -19.09 3.47 9.45
C LEU A 115 -19.40 2.91 10.84
N LEU A 116 -18.63 3.35 11.84
CA LEU A 116 -18.84 3.02 13.24
C LEU A 116 -20.16 3.61 13.76
N THR A 117 -20.43 4.90 13.48
CA THR A 117 -21.67 5.56 13.91
C THR A 117 -22.90 4.92 13.29
N THR A 118 -22.85 4.56 12.00
CA THR A 118 -23.95 3.82 11.32
C THR A 118 -24.24 2.49 12.01
N THR A 119 -23.20 1.78 12.44
CA THR A 119 -23.34 0.49 13.13
C THR A 119 -23.94 0.66 14.52
N ILE A 120 -23.46 1.65 15.29
CA ILE A 120 -24.01 2.01 16.60
C ILE A 120 -25.50 2.35 16.48
N PHE A 121 -25.87 3.25 15.57
CA PHE A 121 -27.28 3.59 15.36
C PHE A 121 -28.10 2.41 14.85
N SER A 122 -27.53 1.51 14.03
CA SER A 122 -28.24 0.30 13.57
C SER A 122 -28.59 -0.63 14.73
N VAL A 123 -27.72 -0.75 15.73
CA VAL A 123 -28.00 -1.52 16.96
C VAL A 123 -29.06 -0.81 17.80
N LEU A 124 -28.91 0.51 18.02
CA LEU A 124 -29.79 1.28 18.89
C LEU A 124 -31.21 1.47 18.32
N PHE A 125 -31.35 1.83 17.04
CA PHE A 125 -32.64 2.21 16.43
C PHE A 125 -33.37 1.05 15.75
N LEU A 126 -32.64 0.08 15.18
CA LEU A 126 -33.22 -1.08 14.49
C LEU A 126 -33.15 -2.37 15.33
N ARG A 127 -32.63 -2.30 16.57
CA ARG A 127 -32.46 -3.44 17.50
C ARG A 127 -31.75 -4.65 16.88
N LYS A 128 -30.77 -4.40 16.00
CA LYS A 128 -29.99 -5.47 15.36
C LYS A 128 -28.97 -6.04 16.35
N SER A 129 -28.89 -7.37 16.44
CA SER A 129 -27.86 -8.07 17.22
C SER A 129 -26.58 -8.20 16.39
N ILE A 130 -25.52 -7.53 16.85
CA ILE A 130 -24.18 -7.59 16.25
C ILE A 130 -23.27 -8.33 17.20
N SER A 131 -22.48 -9.26 16.67
CA SER A 131 -21.60 -10.08 17.49
C SER A 131 -20.34 -9.33 17.94
N PHE A 132 -19.70 -9.80 19.01
CA PHE A 132 -18.46 -9.24 19.50
C PHE A 132 -17.34 -9.26 18.44
N LEU A 133 -17.27 -10.29 17.60
CA LEU A 133 -16.30 -10.36 16.49
C LEU A 133 -16.63 -9.36 15.38
N GLN A 134 -17.90 -9.07 15.14
CA GLN A 134 -18.32 -8.04 14.18
C GLN A 134 -17.99 -6.64 14.66
N TRP A 135 -18.04 -6.38 15.97
CA TRP A 135 -17.56 -5.12 16.54
C TRP A 135 -16.06 -4.96 16.35
N ILE A 136 -15.28 -6.02 16.59
CA ILE A 136 -13.83 -6.01 16.37
C ILE A 136 -13.50 -5.79 14.89
N SER A 137 -14.21 -6.43 13.95
CA SER A 137 -13.94 -6.26 12.52
C SER A 137 -14.14 -4.82 12.03
N GLN A 138 -15.14 -4.10 12.58
CA GLN A 138 -15.37 -2.69 12.28
C GLN A 138 -14.29 -1.77 12.86
N ILE A 139 -13.79 -2.05 14.07
CA ILE A 139 -12.71 -1.27 14.69
C ILE A 139 -11.39 -1.48 13.93
N VAL A 140 -11.07 -2.73 13.58
CA VAL A 140 -9.89 -3.07 12.78
C VAL A 140 -9.95 -2.43 11.39
N LEU A 141 -11.14 -2.36 10.78
CA LEU A 141 -11.33 -1.67 9.52
C LEU A 141 -11.07 -0.16 9.64
N PHE A 142 -11.58 0.48 10.69
CA PHE A 142 -11.33 1.89 10.97
C PHE A 142 -9.82 2.18 11.11
N ILE A 143 -9.13 1.35 11.89
CA ILE A 143 -7.66 1.43 12.05
C ILE A 143 -6.97 1.21 10.69
N GLY A 144 -7.41 0.22 9.92
CA GLY A 144 -6.85 -0.08 8.60
C GLY A 144 -6.95 1.09 7.63
N VAL A 145 -8.09 1.80 7.56
CA VAL A 145 -8.23 2.98 6.71
C VAL A 145 -7.45 4.18 7.26
N ALA A 146 -7.39 4.34 8.59
CA ALA A 146 -6.60 5.37 9.24
C ALA A 146 -5.10 5.25 8.94
N VAL A 147 -4.55 4.03 9.01
CA VAL A 147 -3.13 3.75 8.75
C VAL A 147 -2.75 4.05 7.29
N VAL A 148 -3.61 3.73 6.32
CA VAL A 148 -3.32 3.99 4.89
C VAL A 148 -3.04 5.47 4.65
N GLN A 149 -3.81 6.32 5.31
CA GLN A 149 -3.81 7.76 5.04
C GLN A 149 -2.79 8.50 5.92
N LEU A 150 -2.49 7.99 7.12
CA LEU A 150 -1.46 8.58 7.98
C LEU A 150 -0.06 8.59 7.30
N GLN A 151 0.22 7.65 6.39
CA GLN A 151 1.51 7.57 5.69
C GLN A 151 1.65 8.54 4.52
N ASP A 152 0.56 8.97 3.86
CA ASP A 152 0.61 10.05 2.85
C ASP A 152 1.03 11.39 3.49
N HIS A 153 0.65 11.63 4.75
CA HIS A 153 1.03 12.82 5.50
C HIS A 153 2.51 12.86 5.89
N VAL A 154 3.11 11.69 6.15
CA VAL A 154 4.54 11.55 6.48
C VAL A 154 5.44 11.83 5.27
N ALA A 155 4.90 11.70 4.05
CA ALA A 155 5.60 12.01 2.81
C ALA A 155 5.59 13.51 2.43
N GLN A 156 4.81 14.36 3.11
CA GLN A 156 4.60 15.78 2.74
C GLN A 156 4.80 16.79 3.88
N SER A 157 5.49 16.46 4.96
CA SER A 157 5.81 17.44 6.00
C SER A 157 6.89 18.43 5.55
N SER A 158 6.45 19.46 4.82
CA SER A 158 7.20 20.72 4.71
C SER A 158 6.26 21.90 5.01
N THR A 159 6.68 22.68 6.01
CA THR A 159 6.14 23.96 6.53
C THR A 159 4.95 23.89 7.51
N PRO A 160 5.11 24.37 8.77
CA PRO A 160 4.01 24.70 9.65
C PRO A 160 3.51 26.12 9.33
N THR A 161 2.22 26.27 9.02
CA THR A 161 1.56 27.58 8.97
C THR A 161 0.68 27.80 10.20
N PRO A 162 0.60 29.03 10.74
CA PRO A 162 -0.09 29.32 11.99
C PRO A 162 -1.61 29.43 11.76
N HIS A 163 -2.40 28.49 12.30
CA HIS A 163 -3.79 28.69 12.77
C HIS A 163 -4.31 27.41 13.46
N ASP A 164 -3.84 27.13 14.68
CA ASP A 164 -4.27 25.96 15.46
C ASP A 164 -5.78 25.99 15.85
N ALA A 165 -6.43 27.16 15.77
CA ALA A 165 -7.85 27.32 16.06
C ALA A 165 -8.79 26.81 14.96
N SER A 166 -8.39 26.88 13.67
CA SER A 166 -9.24 26.41 12.55
C SER A 166 -9.23 24.88 12.41
N GLY A 167 -8.11 24.24 12.77
CA GLY A 167 -8.00 22.77 12.74
C GLY A 167 -8.96 22.07 13.71
N ALA A 168 -9.07 22.57 14.95
CA ALA A 168 -9.99 22.01 15.94
C ALA A 168 -11.47 22.16 15.52
N ALA A 169 -11.84 23.33 14.97
CA ALA A 169 -13.19 23.55 14.42
C ALA A 169 -13.49 22.62 13.23
N GLY A 170 -12.50 22.38 12.37
CA GLY A 170 -12.59 21.41 11.28
C GLY A 170 -12.78 19.97 11.78
N LEU A 171 -12.02 19.55 12.79
CA LEU A 171 -12.12 18.22 13.38
C LEU A 171 -13.49 17.97 14.01
N MET A 172 -13.99 18.95 14.77
CA MET A 172 -15.33 18.91 15.35
C MET A 172 -16.42 18.82 14.28
N ALA A 173 -16.25 19.55 13.17
CA ALA A 173 -17.17 19.48 12.03
C ALA A 173 -17.20 18.09 11.37
N VAL A 174 -16.05 17.43 11.17
CA VAL A 174 -16.03 16.05 10.59
C VAL A 174 -16.66 15.03 11.52
N LEU A 175 -16.40 15.12 12.82
CA LEU A 175 -17.02 14.23 13.81
C LEU A 175 -18.53 14.41 13.82
N PHE A 176 -19.00 15.66 13.82
CA PHE A 176 -20.43 15.97 13.73
C PHE A 176 -21.05 15.43 12.42
N ALA A 177 -20.41 15.66 11.27
CA ALA A 177 -20.86 15.13 9.99
C ALA A 177 -20.91 13.60 9.95
N SER A 178 -19.96 12.92 10.62
CA SER A 178 -19.91 11.46 10.71
C SER A 178 -21.08 10.89 11.53
N VAL A 179 -21.46 11.57 12.61
CA VAL A 179 -22.62 11.20 13.44
C VAL A 179 -23.93 11.43 12.65
N LEU A 180 -24.08 12.60 12.02
CA LEU A 180 -25.24 12.92 11.17
C LEU A 180 -25.42 11.89 10.04
N SER A 181 -24.32 11.49 9.39
CA SER A 181 -24.33 10.46 8.34
C SER A 181 -24.89 9.13 8.81
N GLY A 182 -24.42 8.65 9.97
CA GLY A 182 -24.83 7.37 10.53
C GLY A 182 -26.29 7.40 10.96
N PHE A 183 -26.72 8.48 11.60
CA PHE A 183 -28.11 8.66 12.01
C PHE A 183 -29.05 8.72 10.81
N ALA A 184 -28.77 9.57 9.81
CA ALA A 184 -29.64 9.72 8.63
C ALA A 184 -29.79 8.41 7.85
N ALA A 185 -28.70 7.65 7.69
CA ALA A 185 -28.73 6.35 7.01
C ALA A 185 -29.66 5.35 7.71
N VAL A 186 -29.55 5.21 9.04
CA VAL A 186 -30.35 4.27 9.83
C VAL A 186 -31.80 4.74 9.95
N TYR A 187 -32.03 6.05 10.09
CA TYR A 187 -33.35 6.64 10.11
C TYR A 187 -34.09 6.41 8.78
N PHE A 188 -33.41 6.61 7.65
CA PHE A 188 -33.96 6.32 6.33
C PHE A 188 -34.27 4.82 6.16
N GLU A 189 -33.39 3.91 6.63
CA GLU A 189 -33.67 2.48 6.62
C GLU A 189 -34.91 2.12 7.45
N ARG A 190 -35.08 2.76 8.61
CA ARG A 190 -36.25 2.56 9.46
C ARG A 190 -37.54 2.98 8.74
N ILE A 191 -37.57 4.18 8.16
CA ILE A 191 -38.71 4.69 7.38
C ILE A 191 -39.02 3.77 6.20
N LEU A 192 -37.99 3.34 5.49
CA LEU A 192 -38.16 2.57 4.26
C LEU A 192 -38.64 1.12 4.52
N LYS A 193 -38.25 0.51 5.65
CA LYS A 193 -38.64 -0.87 6.00
C LYS A 193 -39.93 -0.99 6.81
N HIS A 194 -40.30 0.04 7.57
CA HIS A 194 -41.48 -0.01 8.45
C HIS A 194 -42.69 0.73 7.85
N SER A 195 -42.60 1.19 6.59
CA SER A 195 -43.69 1.83 5.88
C SER A 195 -44.25 0.94 4.77
N PRO A 196 -45.57 0.92 4.55
CA PRO A 196 -46.18 0.22 3.42
C PRO A 196 -45.98 0.95 2.07
N LYS A 197 -45.44 2.18 2.06
CA LYS A 197 -45.24 2.96 0.83
C LYS A 197 -44.16 2.32 -0.07
N SER A 198 -44.32 2.49 -1.39
CA SER A 198 -43.33 1.98 -2.35
C SER A 198 -41.99 2.72 -2.20
N LEU A 199 -40.91 2.09 -2.67
CA LEU A 199 -39.57 2.71 -2.65
C LEU A 199 -39.56 4.01 -3.46
N TRP A 200 -40.25 4.00 -4.59
CA TRP A 200 -40.34 5.13 -5.51
C TRP A 200 -41.14 6.29 -4.91
N THR A 201 -42.22 6.01 -4.17
CA THR A 201 -42.96 7.05 -3.42
C THR A 201 -42.07 7.68 -2.35
N ARG A 202 -41.28 6.88 -1.62
CA ARG A 202 -40.34 7.41 -0.61
C ARG A 202 -39.21 8.23 -1.23
N ASN A 203 -38.63 7.79 -2.34
CA ASN A 203 -37.60 8.56 -3.04
C ASN A 203 -38.18 9.84 -3.67
N PHE A 204 -39.42 9.82 -4.16
CA PHE A 204 -40.13 11.00 -4.64
C PHE A 204 -40.33 12.04 -3.54
N GLU A 205 -40.89 11.64 -2.38
CA GLU A 205 -41.05 12.52 -1.21
C GLU A 205 -39.70 13.09 -0.73
N LEU A 206 -38.67 12.23 -0.64
CA LEU A 206 -37.34 12.62 -0.17
C LEU A 206 -36.63 13.58 -1.12
N SER A 207 -36.66 13.33 -2.43
CA SER A 207 -36.03 14.20 -3.43
C SER A 207 -36.73 15.56 -3.51
N LEU A 208 -38.06 15.59 -3.42
CA LEU A 208 -38.82 16.84 -3.38
C LEU A 208 -38.43 17.70 -2.16
N ALA A 209 -38.39 17.11 -0.97
CA ALA A 209 -37.95 17.79 0.24
C ALA A 209 -36.48 18.25 0.13
N SER A 210 -35.61 17.41 -0.45
CA SER A 210 -34.18 17.71 -0.61
C SER A 210 -33.93 18.87 -1.58
N ILE A 211 -34.69 18.98 -2.68
CA ILE A 211 -34.59 20.10 -3.63
C ILE A 211 -34.92 21.43 -2.93
N ALA A 212 -36.03 21.48 -2.19
CA ALA A 212 -36.45 22.68 -1.48
C ALA A 212 -35.39 23.13 -0.45
N ILE A 213 -34.89 22.19 0.36
CA ILE A 213 -33.88 22.48 1.38
C ILE A 213 -32.53 22.85 0.74
N ALA A 214 -32.12 22.19 -0.35
CA ALA A 214 -30.88 22.48 -1.05
C ALA A 214 -30.89 23.85 -1.75
N LEU A 215 -32.04 24.30 -2.28
CA LEU A 215 -32.19 25.64 -2.85
C LEU A 215 -32.04 26.73 -1.78
N VAL A 216 -32.66 26.54 -0.61
CA VAL A 216 -32.48 27.45 0.53
C VAL A 216 -31.01 27.44 0.99
N GLY A 217 -30.39 26.26 1.07
CA GLY A 217 -28.98 26.11 1.40
C GLY A 217 -28.05 26.82 0.41
N GLN A 218 -28.33 26.76 -0.89
CA GLN A 218 -27.57 27.46 -1.92
C GLN A 218 -27.75 28.98 -1.79
N ALA A 219 -28.97 29.46 -1.55
CA ALA A 219 -29.24 30.89 -1.38
C ALA A 219 -28.47 31.48 -0.19
N VAL A 220 -28.40 30.75 0.94
CA VAL A 220 -27.69 31.20 2.15
C VAL A 220 -26.16 31.04 2.02
N GLY A 221 -25.68 29.97 1.40
CA GLY A 221 -24.25 29.62 1.37
C GLY A 221 -23.47 30.15 0.17
N GLU A 222 -23.93 29.86 -1.05
CA GLU A 222 -23.22 30.18 -2.30
C GLU A 222 -23.98 31.19 -3.19
N GLY A 223 -25.05 31.80 -2.68
CA GLY A 223 -26.00 32.62 -3.44
C GLY A 223 -25.33 33.78 -4.18
N GLY A 224 -24.42 34.49 -3.52
CA GLY A 224 -23.66 35.59 -4.15
C GLY A 224 -22.81 35.12 -5.33
N ARG A 225 -22.10 33.98 -5.18
CA ARG A 225 -21.24 33.42 -6.23
C ARG A 225 -22.03 32.90 -7.42
N VAL A 226 -23.20 32.32 -7.17
CA VAL A 226 -24.12 31.83 -8.21
C VAL A 226 -24.79 32.99 -8.95
N SER A 227 -25.15 34.06 -8.24
CA SER A 227 -25.71 35.27 -8.86
C SER A 227 -24.71 35.98 -9.77
N GLU A 228 -23.43 35.98 -9.42
CA GLU A 228 -22.38 36.67 -10.19
C GLU A 228 -21.89 35.86 -11.39
N LYS A 229 -21.68 34.54 -11.24
CA LYS A 229 -21.08 33.68 -12.28
C LYS A 229 -22.09 32.83 -13.05
N GLY A 230 -23.31 32.68 -12.52
CA GLY A 230 -24.36 31.83 -13.07
C GLY A 230 -24.39 30.41 -12.49
N PHE A 231 -25.57 29.80 -12.48
CA PHE A 231 -25.83 28.47 -11.90
C PHE A 231 -25.04 27.33 -12.55
N PHE A 232 -24.82 27.41 -13.87
CA PHE A 232 -24.12 26.39 -14.67
C PHE A 232 -22.66 26.72 -14.94
N TYR A 233 -22.07 27.65 -14.19
CA TYR A 233 -20.67 28.02 -14.38
C TYR A 233 -19.73 26.83 -14.13
N GLY A 234 -18.83 26.56 -15.09
CA GLY A 234 -17.87 25.45 -15.02
C GLY A 234 -18.46 24.05 -15.28
N PHE A 235 -19.68 23.95 -15.81
CA PHE A 235 -20.28 22.67 -16.18
C PHE A 235 -19.78 22.19 -17.55
N ASP A 236 -19.13 21.03 -17.56
CA ASP A 236 -18.77 20.29 -18.75
C ASP A 236 -19.41 18.89 -18.76
N TRP A 237 -19.13 18.08 -19.78
CA TRP A 237 -19.67 16.72 -19.89
C TRP A 237 -19.30 15.82 -18.69
N LEU A 238 -18.15 16.07 -18.06
CA LEU A 238 -17.67 15.29 -16.93
C LEU A 238 -18.46 15.66 -15.66
N VAL A 239 -18.76 16.95 -15.47
CA VAL A 239 -19.66 17.41 -14.40
C VAL A 239 -21.06 16.82 -14.58
N TRP A 240 -21.62 16.81 -15.78
CA TRP A 240 -22.90 16.12 -16.05
C TRP A 240 -22.84 14.62 -15.76
N THR A 241 -21.71 13.98 -16.07
CA THR A 241 -21.47 12.58 -15.69
C THR A 241 -21.45 12.39 -14.17
N THR A 242 -20.84 13.32 -13.41
CA THR A 242 -20.88 13.27 -11.94
C THR A 242 -22.30 13.43 -11.38
N VAL A 243 -23.10 14.33 -11.94
CA VAL A 243 -24.52 14.52 -11.58
C VAL A 243 -25.31 13.23 -11.83
N ALA A 244 -25.13 12.61 -13.00
CA ALA A 244 -25.80 11.36 -13.35
C ALA A 244 -25.41 10.20 -12.42
N LEU A 245 -24.11 10.03 -12.16
CA LEU A 245 -23.60 9.00 -11.27
C LEU A 245 -24.08 9.20 -9.83
N GLN A 246 -24.14 10.44 -9.35
CA GLN A 246 -24.65 10.76 -8.00
C GLN A 246 -26.16 10.49 -7.87
N SER A 247 -26.93 10.79 -8.91
CA SER A 247 -28.36 10.51 -8.99
C SER A 247 -28.63 9.00 -8.94
N VAL A 248 -28.02 8.25 -9.85
CA VAL A 248 -28.16 6.78 -9.94
C VAL A 248 -27.66 6.10 -8.66
N GLY A 249 -26.53 6.55 -8.11
CA GLY A 249 -26.00 6.06 -6.84
C GLY A 249 -26.97 6.21 -5.68
N GLY A 250 -27.65 7.36 -5.57
CA GLY A 250 -28.65 7.59 -4.53
C GLY A 250 -29.84 6.61 -4.61
N ILE A 251 -30.32 6.32 -5.82
CA ILE A 251 -31.41 5.37 -6.05
C ILE A 251 -30.95 3.93 -5.76
N LEU A 252 -29.74 3.56 -6.18
CA LEU A 252 -29.14 2.26 -5.88
C LEU A 252 -28.97 2.05 -4.37
N VAL A 253 -28.59 3.09 -3.62
CA VAL A 253 -28.53 3.03 -2.15
C VAL A 253 -29.90 2.71 -1.57
N ALA A 254 -30.97 3.36 -2.02
CA ALA A 254 -32.32 3.05 -1.55
C ALA A 254 -32.73 1.60 -1.85
N LEU A 255 -32.39 1.09 -3.04
CA LEU A 255 -32.66 -0.30 -3.43
C LEU A 255 -31.90 -1.31 -2.56
N VAL A 256 -30.61 -1.05 -2.29
CA VAL A 256 -29.79 -1.88 -1.39
C VAL A 256 -30.35 -1.84 0.02
N VAL A 257 -30.71 -0.66 0.55
CA VAL A 257 -31.28 -0.53 1.89
C VAL A 257 -32.62 -1.26 2.01
N LYS A 258 -33.44 -1.26 0.95
CA LYS A 258 -34.72 -1.99 0.93
C LYS A 258 -34.55 -3.50 0.97
N HIS A 259 -33.68 -4.03 0.12
CA HIS A 259 -33.56 -5.48 -0.10
C HIS A 259 -32.48 -6.16 0.75
N ALA A 260 -31.54 -5.38 1.26
CA ALA A 260 -30.48 -5.78 2.18
C ALA A 260 -30.57 -4.91 3.45
N ASP A 261 -29.45 -4.39 3.94
CA ASP A 261 -29.33 -3.63 5.19
C ASP A 261 -28.23 -2.57 5.04
N ASN A 262 -28.26 -1.48 5.83
CA ASN A 262 -27.17 -0.51 5.82
C ASN A 262 -25.80 -1.11 6.19
N ILE A 263 -25.77 -2.21 6.96
CA ILE A 263 -24.53 -2.92 7.29
C ILE A 263 -23.92 -3.58 6.05
N LEU A 264 -24.74 -4.17 5.17
CA LEU A 264 -24.25 -4.75 3.90
C LEU A 264 -23.87 -3.66 2.89
N LYS A 265 -24.54 -2.51 2.91
CA LYS A 265 -24.11 -1.31 2.16
C LYS A 265 -22.71 -0.86 2.58
N VAL A 266 -22.39 -0.87 3.88
CA VAL A 266 -21.03 -0.59 4.38
C VAL A 266 -20.03 -1.59 3.81
N GLY A 267 -20.36 -2.89 3.79
CA GLY A 267 -19.56 -3.92 3.14
C GLY A 267 -19.24 -3.64 1.65
N ALA A 268 -20.25 -3.23 0.88
CA ALA A 268 -20.08 -2.86 -0.54
C ALA A 268 -19.16 -1.63 -0.72
N ALA A 269 -19.23 -0.64 0.17
CA ALA A 269 -18.34 0.52 0.13
C ALA A 269 -16.87 0.12 0.38
N ILE A 270 -16.62 -0.81 1.30
CA ILE A 270 -15.28 -1.34 1.58
C ILE A 270 -14.75 -2.11 0.36
N PHE A 271 -15.58 -2.96 -0.24
CA PHE A 271 -15.22 -3.68 -1.47
C PHE A 271 -14.89 -2.74 -2.63
N SER A 272 -15.62 -1.62 -2.75
CA SER A 272 -15.33 -0.56 -3.74
C SER A 272 -13.96 0.07 -3.52
N TYR A 273 -13.58 0.32 -2.25
CA TYR A 273 -12.27 0.87 -1.89
C TYR A 273 -11.13 -0.11 -2.22
N LEU A 274 -11.33 -1.40 -1.95
CA LEU A 274 -10.38 -2.44 -2.34
C LEU A 274 -10.21 -2.52 -3.87
N LEU A 275 -11.31 -2.46 -4.63
CA LEU A 275 -11.25 -2.41 -6.09
C LEU A 275 -10.50 -1.18 -6.60
N LEU A 276 -10.73 -0.01 -6.00
CA LEU A 276 -9.98 1.22 -6.30
C LEU A 276 -8.48 1.06 -6.00
N LEU A 277 -8.11 0.45 -4.88
CA LEU A 277 -6.72 0.15 -4.55
C LEU A 277 -6.10 -0.85 -5.54
N CYS A 278 -6.84 -1.87 -5.97
CA CYS A 278 -6.39 -2.80 -7.01
C CYS A 278 -6.20 -2.08 -8.35
N VAL A 279 -7.15 -1.26 -8.79
CA VAL A 279 -7.03 -0.46 -10.02
C VAL A 279 -5.87 0.53 -9.91
N TRP A 280 -5.69 1.17 -8.76
CA TRP A 280 -4.57 2.07 -8.50
C TRP A 280 -3.23 1.33 -8.55
N SER A 281 -3.13 0.17 -7.90
CA SER A 281 -1.96 -0.72 -7.93
C SER A 281 -1.62 -1.20 -9.35
N ILE A 282 -2.65 -1.55 -10.14
CA ILE A 282 -2.48 -1.92 -11.56
C ILE A 282 -2.04 -0.71 -12.41
N SER A 283 -2.51 0.50 -12.08
CA SER A 283 -2.17 1.73 -12.80
C SER A 283 -0.81 2.32 -12.44
N GLN A 284 -0.31 2.03 -11.24
CA GLN A 284 1.00 2.46 -10.76
C GLN A 284 2.02 1.36 -11.04
N ASP A 285 2.79 1.55 -12.09
CA ASP A 285 3.99 0.77 -12.44
C ASP A 285 5.14 0.89 -11.39
N LYS A 286 4.88 1.46 -10.21
CA LYS A 286 5.83 1.71 -9.12
C LYS A 286 5.70 0.66 -8.02
N ALA A 287 6.84 0.36 -7.38
CA ALA A 287 6.91 -0.50 -6.21
C ALA A 287 5.91 -0.03 -5.14
N SER A 288 5.03 -0.94 -4.72
CA SER A 288 4.03 -0.71 -3.68
C SER A 288 4.75 -0.44 -2.36
N ASP A 289 4.52 0.72 -1.74
CA ASP A 289 4.95 0.99 -0.37
C ASP A 289 4.46 -0.14 0.55
N SER A 290 5.30 -0.57 1.50
CA SER A 290 4.98 -1.59 2.52
C SER A 290 3.66 -1.30 3.26
N ALA A 291 3.31 -0.01 3.37
CA ALA A 291 2.04 0.55 3.82
C ALA A 291 0.79 0.07 3.06
N SER A 292 0.85 0.12 1.71
CA SER A 292 -0.25 -0.25 0.82
C SER A 292 -0.51 -1.76 0.85
N ILE A 293 0.54 -2.55 1.06
CA ILE A 293 0.45 -4.00 1.24
C ILE A 293 -0.13 -4.33 2.63
N LEU A 294 0.32 -3.65 3.69
CA LEU A 294 -0.16 -3.86 5.05
C LEU A 294 -1.65 -3.47 5.20
N SER A 295 -2.06 -2.36 4.60
CA SER A 295 -3.45 -1.91 4.59
C SER A 295 -4.37 -2.81 3.76
N THR A 296 -3.92 -3.27 2.58
CA THR A 296 -4.64 -4.29 1.80
C THR A 296 -4.81 -5.56 2.63
N ARG A 297 -3.77 -5.98 3.37
CA ARG A 297 -3.85 -7.12 4.31
C ARG A 297 -4.85 -6.88 5.45
N PHE A 298 -4.93 -5.70 6.04
CA PHE A 298 -5.90 -5.38 7.10
C PHE A 298 -7.35 -5.30 6.59
N CYS A 299 -7.60 -4.67 5.44
CA CYS A 299 -8.94 -4.61 4.84
C CYS A 299 -9.42 -5.99 4.39
N VAL A 300 -8.53 -6.80 3.80
CA VAL A 300 -8.81 -8.20 3.45
C VAL A 300 -9.02 -9.05 4.71
N PHE A 301 -8.24 -8.86 5.77
CA PHE A 301 -8.43 -9.56 7.05
C PHE A 301 -9.77 -9.22 7.71
N SER A 302 -10.22 -7.96 7.67
CA SER A 302 -11.52 -7.55 8.21
C SER A 302 -12.70 -8.18 7.43
N LEU A 303 -12.61 -8.20 6.09
CA LEU A 303 -13.58 -8.89 5.23
C LEU A 303 -13.61 -10.41 5.45
N ILE A 304 -12.43 -11.03 5.56
CA ILE A 304 -12.28 -12.45 5.86
C ILE A 304 -12.79 -12.75 7.29
N SER A 305 -12.60 -11.84 8.25
CA SER A 305 -13.05 -12.02 9.64
C SER A 305 -14.59 -12.00 9.77
N ASP A 306 -15.29 -11.10 9.08
CA ASP A 306 -16.77 -11.10 9.06
C ASP A 306 -17.34 -12.36 8.36
N HIS A 307 -16.66 -12.83 7.30
CA HIS A 307 -17.06 -14.05 6.59
C HIS A 307 -16.70 -15.34 7.34
N LEU A 308 -15.52 -15.40 7.99
CA LEU A 308 -15.12 -16.51 8.88
C LEU A 308 -16.05 -16.58 10.08
N TYR A 309 -16.55 -15.45 10.60
CA TYR A 309 -17.55 -15.45 11.67
C TYR A 309 -18.87 -16.08 11.23
N ARG A 310 -19.35 -15.77 10.02
CA ARG A 310 -20.55 -16.42 9.44
C ARG A 310 -20.33 -17.91 9.18
N LEU A 311 -19.13 -18.30 8.73
CA LEU A 311 -18.73 -19.70 8.55
C LEU A 311 -18.65 -20.45 9.89
N PHE A 312 -18.12 -19.81 10.94
CA PHE A 312 -18.01 -20.37 12.29
C PHE A 312 -19.38 -20.51 12.96
N CYS A 313 -20.30 -19.56 12.74
CA CYS A 313 -21.69 -19.67 13.19
C CYS A 313 -22.46 -20.80 12.47
N LEU A 314 -22.19 -21.03 11.18
CA LEU A 314 -22.76 -22.17 10.43
C LEU A 314 -22.21 -23.51 10.96
N LEU A 315 -20.91 -23.59 11.23
CA LEU A 315 -20.28 -24.77 11.84
C LEU A 315 -20.76 -25.05 13.27
N ARG A 316 -21.08 -23.99 14.04
CA ARG A 316 -21.65 -24.11 15.39
C ARG A 316 -23.11 -24.56 15.38
N LEU A 317 -23.87 -24.26 14.30
CA LEU A 317 -25.21 -24.79 14.08
C LEU A 317 -25.18 -26.29 13.76
N GLN A 318 -24.17 -26.74 12.99
CA GLN A 318 -23.92 -28.17 12.71
C GLN A 318 -23.62 -28.95 14.01
N PHE A 319 -22.76 -28.39 14.88
CA PHE A 319 -22.39 -28.99 16.16
C PHE A 319 -23.55 -29.07 17.18
N LEU A 320 -24.55 -28.20 17.07
CA LEU A 320 -25.74 -28.21 17.93
C LEU A 320 -26.85 -29.13 17.40
N LEU A 321 -26.86 -29.44 16.10
CA LEU A 321 -27.78 -30.40 15.49
C LEU A 321 -27.32 -31.85 15.64
N ASP A 322 -26.02 -32.10 15.85
CA ASP A 322 -25.44 -33.44 16.05
C ASP A 322 -25.54 -33.96 17.51
N PHE A 323 -26.40 -33.38 18.36
CA PHE A 323 -26.66 -33.86 19.72
C PHE A 323 -28.06 -34.49 19.85
N PRO A 324 -28.23 -35.81 19.62
CA PRO A 324 -29.38 -36.54 20.14
C PRO A 324 -29.04 -37.19 21.49
N LEU A 325 -29.64 -36.66 22.55
CA LEU A 325 -29.71 -37.30 23.86
C LEU A 325 -30.96 -38.19 23.89
N ARG A 326 -30.81 -39.52 23.81
CA ARG A 326 -31.79 -40.49 24.37
C ARG A 326 -31.26 -41.93 24.44
N HIS A 327 -31.08 -42.38 25.69
CA HIS A 327 -31.26 -43.73 26.26
C HIS A 327 -31.42 -44.94 25.33
N HIS A 328 -30.43 -45.86 25.34
CA HIS A 328 -30.62 -47.28 25.72
C HIS A 328 -29.29 -48.05 25.63
N LEU A 329 -28.60 -48.27 26.76
CA LEU A 329 -27.65 -49.39 26.91
C LEU A 329 -27.78 -49.97 28.32
N ARG A 330 -28.50 -51.10 28.40
CA ARG A 330 -28.40 -52.09 29.46
C ARG A 330 -27.03 -52.77 29.35
N GLY A 331 -26.40 -52.98 30.50
CA GLY A 331 -25.61 -54.19 30.73
C GLY A 331 -24.09 -54.08 30.54
N SER A 332 -23.42 -54.16 31.70
CA SER A 332 -22.20 -54.96 31.91
C SER A 332 -20.83 -54.28 31.85
N ARG A 333 -20.37 -53.92 33.06
CA ARG A 333 -19.08 -54.31 33.69
C ARG A 333 -17.77 -53.85 33.02
N CYS A 334 -17.12 -52.82 33.57
CA CYS A 334 -16.13 -52.92 34.67
C CYS A 334 -15.30 -51.61 34.81
N LEU A 335 -15.38 -51.05 36.02
CA LEU A 335 -14.59 -50.05 36.76
C LEU A 335 -13.04 -49.97 36.49
N PRO A 336 -12.30 -49.02 37.13
CA PRO A 336 -12.54 -47.59 37.42
C PRO A 336 -11.26 -46.74 37.18
N LEU A 337 -11.27 -45.40 37.34
CA LEU A 337 -10.27 -44.65 38.14
C LEU A 337 -10.36 -43.11 37.94
N LEU A 338 -10.33 -42.44 39.10
CA LEU A 338 -9.82 -41.09 39.37
C LEU A 338 -10.69 -39.88 39.02
N THR A 339 -11.51 -39.55 40.01
CA THR A 339 -11.96 -38.21 40.41
C THR A 339 -10.80 -37.26 40.73
N LEU A 340 -10.83 -36.03 40.19
CA LEU A 340 -10.29 -34.77 40.77
C LEU A 340 -10.83 -33.56 39.97
N PRO A 341 -10.88 -32.32 40.52
CA PRO A 341 -12.13 -31.58 40.73
C PRO A 341 -12.36 -30.39 39.80
N ARG A 342 -13.60 -29.89 39.88
CA ARG A 342 -14.31 -28.92 39.03
C ARG A 342 -13.87 -27.44 39.16
N ALA A 343 -12.58 -27.14 39.37
CA ALA A 343 -12.12 -25.79 39.71
C ALA A 343 -10.98 -25.20 38.86
N ALA A 344 -10.88 -25.55 37.57
CA ALA A 344 -9.86 -25.00 36.65
C ALA A 344 -10.41 -24.53 35.28
N LEU A 345 -11.66 -24.06 35.22
CA LEU A 345 -12.33 -23.65 33.97
C LEU A 345 -12.50 -22.12 33.80
N LEU A 346 -11.73 -21.31 34.53
CA LEU A 346 -11.73 -19.85 34.42
C LEU A 346 -10.31 -19.31 34.23
N ALA A 347 -9.74 -19.52 33.04
CA ALA A 347 -8.68 -18.69 32.45
C ALA A 347 -8.61 -18.93 30.93
N PRO A 348 -8.60 -17.89 30.07
CA PRO A 348 -8.32 -18.07 28.65
C PRO A 348 -6.83 -18.43 28.44
N PRO A 349 -6.48 -19.37 27.56
CA PRO A 349 -5.08 -19.65 27.26
C PRO A 349 -4.47 -18.51 26.41
N PRO A 350 -3.16 -18.28 26.49
CA PRO A 350 -2.49 -17.23 25.72
C PRO A 350 -2.52 -17.51 24.20
N PRO A 351 -2.52 -16.46 23.36
CA PRO A 351 -2.84 -16.53 21.93
C PRO A 351 -1.91 -17.39 21.07
N HIS A 352 -0.70 -17.73 21.56
CA HIS A 352 0.27 -18.53 20.80
C HIS A 352 -0.10 -20.02 20.70
N LEU A 353 -0.90 -20.56 21.64
CA LEU A 353 -1.32 -21.97 21.63
C LEU A 353 -2.52 -22.24 20.72
N LEU A 354 -3.28 -21.20 20.37
CA LEU A 354 -4.43 -21.30 19.45
C LEU A 354 -3.97 -21.43 18.00
N LEU A 355 -2.91 -20.70 17.62
CA LEU A 355 -2.26 -20.85 16.31
C LEU A 355 -1.63 -22.24 16.15
N ALA A 356 -0.95 -22.74 17.19
CA ALA A 356 -0.36 -24.08 17.18
C ALA A 356 -1.40 -25.20 17.08
N ARG A 357 -2.57 -25.05 17.73
CA ARG A 357 -3.69 -26.00 17.60
C ARG A 357 -4.35 -25.97 16.22
N VAL A 358 -4.50 -24.79 15.61
CA VAL A 358 -5.03 -24.67 14.24
C VAL A 358 -4.04 -25.24 13.23
N HIS A 359 -2.75 -24.99 13.38
CA HIS A 359 -1.70 -25.54 12.51
C HIS A 359 -1.57 -27.06 12.68
N ALA A 360 -1.67 -27.58 13.91
CA ALA A 360 -1.65 -29.01 14.20
C ALA A 360 -2.91 -29.73 13.69
N LEU A 361 -4.10 -29.13 13.75
CA LEU A 361 -5.34 -29.70 13.23
C LEU A 361 -5.36 -29.75 11.68
N ILE A 362 -4.78 -28.75 11.02
CA ILE A 362 -4.65 -28.72 9.55
C ILE A 362 -3.63 -29.76 9.05
N PHE A 363 -2.54 -30.00 9.81
CA PHE A 363 -1.51 -30.98 9.44
C PHE A 363 -1.81 -32.42 9.90
N SER A 364 -2.54 -32.61 11.01
CA SER A 364 -2.89 -33.93 11.56
C SER A 364 -3.83 -34.73 10.65
N ARG A 365 -4.77 -34.07 9.95
CA ARG A 365 -5.72 -34.76 9.07
C ARG A 365 -5.20 -35.10 7.66
N LYS A 366 -4.01 -34.65 7.28
CA LYS A 366 -3.37 -35.05 6.00
C LYS A 366 -2.63 -36.39 6.08
N ARG A 367 -2.49 -37.00 7.26
CA ARG A 367 -1.65 -38.20 7.46
C ARG A 367 -2.40 -39.48 7.85
N SER A 368 -3.74 -39.48 7.88
CA SER A 368 -4.54 -40.64 8.32
C SER A 368 -5.58 -41.15 7.30
N LEU A 369 -5.43 -40.84 6.01
CA LEU A 369 -6.29 -41.36 4.92
C LEU A 369 -5.48 -41.92 3.72
N LEU A 370 -4.31 -42.53 3.99
CA LEU A 370 -3.69 -43.52 3.09
C LEU A 370 -3.58 -44.81 3.92
N PRO A 371 -4.52 -45.77 3.77
CA PRO A 371 -4.36 -46.79 2.74
C PRO A 371 -5.68 -47.41 2.28
N TYR A 372 -6.32 -46.94 1.19
CA TYR A 372 -7.35 -47.70 0.48
C TYR A 372 -7.57 -47.12 -0.92
N PHE A 373 -6.58 -47.15 -1.81
CA PHE A 373 -6.83 -47.00 -3.24
C PHE A 373 -5.70 -47.67 -4.03
N THR A 374 -5.88 -48.95 -4.34
CA THR A 374 -5.21 -49.62 -5.46
C THR A 374 -5.74 -49.04 -6.76
N PHE A 375 -4.82 -48.63 -7.63
CA PHE A 375 -5.11 -48.12 -8.98
C PHE A 375 -5.71 -49.23 -9.86
N ASP A 376 -6.94 -49.07 -10.32
CA ASP A 376 -7.44 -49.76 -11.51
C ASP A 376 -7.39 -48.80 -12.71
N LYS A 377 -6.65 -49.21 -13.74
CA LYS A 377 -6.34 -48.44 -14.95
C LYS A 377 -7.40 -48.66 -16.04
N THR A 378 -8.69 -48.52 -15.77
CA THR A 378 -9.71 -48.63 -16.82
C THR A 378 -10.98 -47.80 -16.57
N ARG A 379 -10.90 -46.46 -16.56
CA ARG A 379 -12.05 -45.57 -16.87
C ARG A 379 -11.60 -44.14 -17.15
N LYS A 380 -11.96 -43.61 -18.32
CA LYS A 380 -11.83 -42.19 -18.70
C LYS A 380 -13.14 -41.47 -18.37
N THR A 381 -13.20 -40.68 -17.29
CA THR A 381 -14.09 -39.50 -17.09
C THR A 381 -13.75 -38.79 -15.76
N PRO A 382 -13.88 -37.45 -15.66
CA PRO A 382 -13.56 -36.71 -14.43
C PRO A 382 -14.62 -36.91 -13.34
N VAL A 383 -14.15 -37.19 -12.12
CA VAL A 383 -14.96 -37.41 -10.91
C VAL A 383 -15.42 -36.06 -10.36
N GLY A 384 -16.72 -35.79 -10.42
CA GLY A 384 -17.36 -34.59 -9.85
C GLY A 384 -18.73 -34.83 -9.20
N ASN A 385 -19.24 -36.08 -9.16
CA ASN A 385 -20.63 -36.36 -8.78
C ASN A 385 -20.83 -37.15 -7.47
N ASP A 386 -19.77 -37.61 -6.80
CA ASP A 386 -19.94 -38.60 -5.71
C ASP A 386 -20.53 -38.01 -4.42
N LEU A 387 -20.32 -36.71 -4.12
CA LEU A 387 -20.88 -36.08 -2.92
C LEU A 387 -22.37 -35.71 -3.08
N VAL A 388 -22.79 -35.36 -4.30
CA VAL A 388 -24.19 -35.01 -4.62
C VAL A 388 -25.05 -36.28 -4.63
N THR A 389 -24.48 -37.40 -5.09
CA THR A 389 -25.15 -38.70 -5.08
C THR A 389 -25.33 -39.22 -3.65
N ALA A 390 -24.30 -39.09 -2.79
CA ALA A 390 -24.39 -39.46 -1.38
C ALA A 390 -25.41 -38.60 -0.58
N LEU A 391 -25.57 -37.32 -0.91
CA LEU A 391 -26.57 -36.44 -0.28
C LEU A 391 -28.00 -36.72 -0.76
N HIS A 392 -28.17 -37.21 -2.00
CA HIS A 392 -29.46 -37.64 -2.52
C HIS A 392 -29.91 -38.99 -1.95
N GLU A 393 -28.96 -39.89 -1.62
CA GLU A 393 -29.26 -41.15 -0.94
C GLU A 393 -29.69 -40.92 0.53
N LEU A 394 -29.12 -39.93 1.22
CA LEU A 394 -29.53 -39.52 2.58
C LEU A 394 -30.94 -38.91 2.65
N ASP A 395 -31.42 -38.27 1.58
CA ASP A 395 -32.80 -37.75 1.49
C ASP A 395 -33.84 -38.85 1.15
N ALA A 396 -33.40 -40.02 0.67
CA ALA A 396 -34.30 -41.13 0.34
C ALA A 396 -34.74 -41.96 1.58
N GLU A 397 -34.02 -41.86 2.70
CA GLU A 397 -34.30 -42.64 3.93
C GLU A 397 -35.21 -41.94 4.96
N ASN A 398 -35.70 -40.72 4.71
CA ASN A 398 -36.56 -39.98 5.65
C ASN A 398 -37.83 -39.39 4.98
N PRO A 399 -38.97 -40.11 4.95
CA PRO A 399 -40.17 -39.66 4.24
C PRO A 399 -41.06 -38.65 5.01
N THR A 400 -40.69 -38.23 6.22
CA THR A 400 -41.59 -37.45 7.08
C THR A 400 -41.00 -36.12 7.57
N GLY A 401 -41.42 -35.05 6.90
CA GLY A 401 -41.71 -33.78 7.59
C GLY A 401 -40.55 -32.94 8.12
N SER A 402 -39.49 -32.70 7.34
CA SER A 402 -38.68 -31.48 7.47
C SER A 402 -37.96 -31.18 6.14
N ALA A 403 -37.77 -29.90 5.80
CA ALA A 403 -37.21 -29.51 4.51
C ALA A 403 -35.79 -30.08 4.30
N PRO A 404 -35.48 -30.65 3.11
CA PRO A 404 -34.25 -31.44 2.91
C PRO A 404 -32.99 -30.58 3.04
N LEU A 405 -32.07 -31.03 3.91
CA LEU A 405 -30.79 -30.38 4.26
C LEU A 405 -29.93 -30.10 3.02
N ALA A 406 -30.03 -30.96 2.00
CA ALA A 406 -29.29 -30.87 0.74
C ALA A 406 -29.62 -29.60 -0.08
N ARG A 407 -30.86 -29.08 -0.01
CA ARG A 407 -31.26 -27.83 -0.71
C ARG A 407 -30.67 -26.55 -0.10
N ILE A 408 -30.17 -26.61 1.14
CA ILE A 408 -29.60 -25.46 1.86
C ILE A 408 -28.07 -25.51 1.87
N LEU A 409 -27.46 -26.69 2.07
CA LEU A 409 -26.02 -26.85 2.21
C LEU A 409 -25.26 -26.85 0.87
N VAL A 410 -25.79 -27.47 -0.18
CA VAL A 410 -25.11 -27.56 -1.49
C VAL A 410 -24.90 -26.17 -2.13
N PRO A 411 -25.88 -25.25 -2.15
CA PRO A 411 -25.66 -23.91 -2.69
C PRO A 411 -24.75 -23.03 -1.83
N VAL A 412 -24.70 -23.26 -0.50
CA VAL A 412 -23.84 -22.51 0.43
C VAL A 412 -22.38 -22.95 0.30
N TYR A 413 -22.15 -24.25 0.08
CA TYR A 413 -20.83 -24.82 -0.21
C TYR A 413 -20.30 -24.38 -1.58
N ILE A 414 -21.18 -24.32 -2.60
CA ILE A 414 -20.83 -23.78 -3.92
C ILE A 414 -20.57 -22.26 -3.86
N MET A 415 -21.27 -21.50 -2.99
CA MET A 415 -20.99 -20.07 -2.75
C MET A 415 -19.64 -19.82 -2.07
N SER A 416 -19.21 -20.68 -1.14
CA SER A 416 -17.88 -20.58 -0.51
C SER A 416 -16.76 -20.95 -1.48
N GLU A 417 -16.96 -21.97 -2.30
CA GLU A 417 -16.00 -22.35 -3.34
C GLU A 417 -15.91 -21.26 -4.42
N LEU A 418 -17.00 -20.71 -4.95
CA LEU A 418 -16.92 -19.73 -6.05
C LEU A 418 -16.30 -18.39 -5.64
N GLN A 419 -16.42 -17.96 -4.38
CA GLN A 419 -15.77 -16.74 -3.88
C GLN A 419 -14.29 -16.97 -3.46
N VAL A 420 -13.95 -18.16 -2.97
CA VAL A 420 -12.55 -18.55 -2.70
C VAL A 420 -11.82 -18.87 -4.01
N VAL A 421 -12.47 -19.50 -4.98
CA VAL A 421 -11.96 -19.84 -6.32
C VAL A 421 -11.87 -18.62 -7.23
N THR A 422 -12.51 -17.49 -6.89
CA THR A 422 -12.25 -16.18 -7.55
C THR A 422 -11.23 -15.33 -6.80
N ALA A 423 -11.14 -15.46 -5.48
CA ALA A 423 -10.13 -14.79 -4.67
C ALA A 423 -8.74 -15.45 -4.76
N LEU A 424 -8.64 -16.77 -4.95
CA LEU A 424 -7.39 -17.52 -5.00
C LEU A 424 -6.59 -17.28 -6.31
N PRO A 425 -7.20 -17.17 -7.50
CA PRO A 425 -6.52 -16.68 -8.70
C PRO A 425 -6.13 -15.21 -8.57
N LEU A 426 -6.91 -14.38 -7.87
CA LEU A 426 -6.52 -13.01 -7.52
C LEU A 426 -5.32 -12.97 -6.55
N LEU A 427 -5.27 -13.90 -5.60
CA LEU A 427 -4.16 -14.11 -4.66
C LEU A 427 -2.90 -14.61 -5.39
N LEU A 428 -3.07 -15.48 -6.39
CA LEU A 428 -2.00 -16.00 -7.25
C LEU A 428 -1.55 -14.98 -8.31
N LEU A 429 -2.43 -14.06 -8.73
CA LEU A 429 -2.06 -12.89 -9.54
C LEU A 429 -1.31 -11.82 -8.72
N LEU A 430 -1.49 -11.79 -7.39
CA LEU A 430 -0.75 -10.94 -6.46
C LEU A 430 0.63 -11.50 -6.08
N VAL A 431 0.84 -12.82 -6.23
CA VAL A 431 2.18 -13.42 -6.15
C VAL A 431 2.72 -13.49 -7.57
N GLN A 432 3.25 -12.39 -8.09
CA GLN A 432 4.02 -12.45 -9.32
C GLN A 432 5.25 -13.35 -9.10
N PRO A 433 5.36 -14.50 -9.79
CA PRO A 433 6.60 -15.23 -9.82
C PRO A 433 7.52 -14.49 -10.79
N GLY A 434 8.60 -13.89 -10.27
CA GLY A 434 9.66 -13.34 -11.13
C GLY A 434 10.25 -11.99 -10.75
N GLN A 435 9.82 -11.34 -9.66
CA GLN A 435 10.56 -10.16 -9.18
C GLN A 435 11.75 -10.63 -8.33
N ASN A 436 12.96 -10.22 -8.69
CA ASN A 436 14.12 -10.33 -7.80
C ASN A 436 13.82 -9.50 -6.55
N TYR A 437 13.51 -10.18 -5.45
CA TYR A 437 13.27 -9.54 -4.17
C TYR A 437 14.61 -9.03 -3.61
N SER A 438 14.62 -7.80 -3.14
CA SER A 438 15.66 -7.32 -2.25
C SER A 438 15.10 -7.15 -0.86
N VAL A 439 15.78 -7.72 0.12
CA VAL A 439 15.37 -7.61 1.53
C VAL A 439 16.38 -6.71 2.25
N PRO A 440 15.95 -5.54 2.74
CA PRO A 440 16.80 -4.75 3.63
C PRO A 440 17.07 -5.52 4.92
N LEU A 441 18.32 -5.49 5.39
CA LEU A 441 18.70 -6.01 6.70
C LEU A 441 18.42 -4.98 7.80
N SER A 442 17.18 -4.48 7.84
CA SER A 442 16.67 -3.58 8.88
C SER A 442 16.32 -4.35 10.15
N GLY A 443 16.22 -3.64 11.27
CA GLY A 443 15.77 -4.18 12.56
C GLY A 443 16.84 -4.08 13.64
N HIS A 444 16.88 -5.06 14.54
CA HIS A 444 17.78 -5.01 15.68
C HIS A 444 19.23 -5.35 15.31
N TRP A 445 20.12 -4.40 15.54
CA TRP A 445 21.56 -4.54 15.38
C TRP A 445 22.26 -4.42 16.74
N ARG A 446 23.50 -4.89 16.75
CA ARG A 446 24.41 -4.82 17.88
C ARG A 446 25.70 -4.14 17.45
N LEU A 447 26.19 -3.19 18.25
CA LEU A 447 27.51 -2.58 18.11
C LEU A 447 28.37 -3.01 19.30
N SER A 448 29.64 -3.34 19.06
CA SER A 448 30.58 -3.71 20.13
C SER A 448 31.99 -3.25 19.81
N ASP A 449 32.74 -2.87 20.84
CA ASP A 449 34.18 -2.59 20.77
C ASP A 449 35.05 -3.74 21.34
N GLY A 450 34.44 -4.88 21.65
CA GLY A 450 35.08 -6.03 22.30
C GLY A 450 34.84 -6.09 23.82
N ASP A 451 34.78 -4.94 24.49
CA ASP A 451 34.56 -4.86 25.94
C ASP A 451 33.08 -4.57 26.28
N SER A 452 32.46 -3.71 25.47
CA SER A 452 31.08 -3.27 25.64
C SER A 452 30.22 -3.70 24.46
N ILE A 453 28.94 -3.93 24.73
CA ILE A 453 27.95 -4.32 23.74
C ILE A 453 26.73 -3.42 23.89
N VAL A 454 26.36 -2.74 22.82
CA VAL A 454 25.17 -1.90 22.76
C VAL A 454 24.23 -2.38 21.66
N HIS A 455 22.94 -2.20 21.89
CA HIS A 455 21.88 -2.64 20.99
C HIS A 455 21.15 -1.43 20.43
N PHE A 456 20.90 -1.42 19.11
CA PHE A 456 20.21 -0.32 18.44
C PHE A 456 19.30 -0.88 17.33
N ASN A 457 18.40 -0.04 16.82
CA ASN A 457 17.43 -0.45 15.81
C ASN A 457 17.61 0.38 14.54
N LEU A 458 17.79 -0.29 13.41
CA LEU A 458 18.10 0.35 12.14
C LEU A 458 16.91 0.25 11.19
N THR A 459 16.36 1.38 10.76
CA THR A 459 15.08 1.43 10.03
C THR A 459 15.22 1.58 8.52
N SER A 460 16.02 2.54 8.04
CA SER A 460 16.04 2.87 6.61
C SER A 460 17.36 3.45 6.05
N THR A 461 18.25 3.95 6.89
CA THR A 461 19.54 4.54 6.47
C THR A 461 20.72 3.74 7.01
N GLY A 462 21.93 4.05 6.53
CA GLY A 462 23.15 3.62 7.19
C GLY A 462 23.36 4.32 8.54
N THR A 463 24.42 3.93 9.23
CA THR A 463 24.81 4.48 10.54
C THR A 463 26.30 4.29 10.80
N ASP A 464 26.80 4.93 11.84
CA ASP A 464 28.19 4.88 12.30
C ASP A 464 28.28 4.78 13.83
N ALA A 465 29.47 4.45 14.33
CA ALA A 465 29.69 4.24 15.76
C ALA A 465 29.33 5.47 16.63
N TYR A 466 29.60 6.70 16.19
CA TYR A 466 29.26 7.90 16.96
C TYR A 466 27.73 8.07 17.02
N SER A 467 27.06 7.98 15.88
CA SER A 467 25.59 8.11 15.80
C SER A 467 24.88 7.08 16.67
N VAL A 468 25.32 5.81 16.64
CA VAL A 468 24.75 4.75 17.49
C VAL A 468 24.96 5.06 18.97
N LEU A 469 26.17 5.45 19.37
CA LEU A 469 26.49 5.74 20.78
C LEU A 469 25.75 6.98 21.31
N GLN A 470 25.50 7.97 20.45
CA GLN A 470 24.73 9.16 20.78
C GLN A 470 23.24 8.82 20.92
N GLU A 471 22.67 8.03 20.00
CA GLU A 471 21.25 7.65 20.01
C GLU A 471 20.86 6.89 21.29
N ILE A 472 21.75 6.02 21.78
CA ILE A 472 21.54 5.28 23.03
C ILE A 472 21.86 6.11 24.29
N GLY A 473 22.35 7.35 24.13
CA GLY A 473 22.72 8.25 25.23
C GLY A 473 24.02 7.87 25.97
N SER A 474 24.91 7.08 25.35
CA SER A 474 26.21 6.70 25.94
C SER A 474 27.27 7.79 25.81
N ILE A 475 27.12 8.68 24.82
CA ILE A 475 27.95 9.88 24.65
C ILE A 475 27.05 11.11 24.51
N SER A 476 27.59 12.28 24.86
CA SER A 476 26.97 13.56 24.54
C SER A 476 27.02 13.82 23.02
N ASP A 477 26.28 14.83 22.56
CA ASP A 477 26.36 15.29 21.17
C ASP A 477 27.82 15.56 20.76
N PRO A 478 28.37 14.82 19.77
CA PRO A 478 29.75 15.00 19.35
C PRO A 478 30.07 16.40 18.83
N LEU A 479 29.07 17.12 18.30
CA LEU A 479 29.27 18.47 17.76
C LEU A 479 29.22 19.56 18.83
N SER A 480 28.96 19.21 20.09
CA SER A 480 28.88 20.17 21.19
C SER A 480 30.25 20.41 21.83
N GLY A 481 30.60 21.69 22.04
CA GLY A 481 31.81 22.08 22.76
C GLY A 481 33.10 21.57 22.12
N TYR A 482 33.84 20.73 22.85
CA TYR A 482 35.09 20.09 22.40
C TYR A 482 34.90 18.60 22.07
N GLY A 483 33.68 18.17 21.73
CA GLY A 483 33.36 16.77 21.44
C GLY A 483 34.23 16.14 20.35
N ASP A 484 34.70 16.93 19.38
CA ASP A 484 35.65 16.50 18.33
C ASP A 484 37.00 16.02 18.86
N LYS A 485 37.42 16.53 20.02
CA LYS A 485 38.66 16.14 20.69
C LYS A 485 38.38 15.11 21.79
N GLU A 486 37.36 15.37 22.61
CA GLU A 486 37.02 14.54 23.77
C GLU A 486 36.53 13.14 23.38
N LEU A 487 35.78 13.03 22.28
CA LEU A 487 35.23 11.76 21.82
C LEU A 487 36.10 11.09 20.74
N ARG A 488 37.23 11.69 20.36
CA ARG A 488 38.10 11.16 19.30
C ARG A 488 38.63 9.76 19.57
N TYR A 489 38.73 9.35 20.83
CA TYR A 489 39.14 7.98 21.18
C TYR A 489 38.23 6.92 20.54
N ILE A 490 36.97 7.25 20.21
CA ILE A 490 36.02 6.35 19.54
C ILE A 490 36.53 5.94 18.16
N SER A 491 37.18 6.83 17.40
CA SER A 491 37.74 6.50 16.08
C SER A 491 38.96 5.57 16.16
N TYR A 492 39.56 5.42 17.34
CA TYR A 492 40.73 4.56 17.59
C TYR A 492 40.35 3.15 18.09
N LYS A 493 39.07 2.91 18.38
CA LYS A 493 38.55 1.58 18.76
C LYS A 493 38.22 0.74 17.54
N ASN A 494 38.24 -0.58 17.71
CA ASN A 494 37.74 -1.53 16.71
C ASN A 494 36.23 -1.71 16.91
N TRP A 495 35.41 -1.32 15.94
CA TRP A 495 33.96 -1.46 16.07
C TRP A 495 33.43 -2.66 15.28
N THR A 496 32.57 -3.46 15.90
CA THR A 496 31.91 -4.60 15.26
C THR A 496 30.40 -4.40 15.25
N PHE A 497 29.83 -4.28 14.06
CA PHE A 497 28.39 -4.27 13.84
C PHE A 497 27.92 -5.70 13.58
N SER A 498 26.91 -6.16 14.31
CA SER A 498 26.40 -7.54 14.25
C SER A 498 24.88 -7.58 14.10
N HIS A 499 24.38 -8.50 13.29
CA HIS A 499 22.94 -8.64 13.02
C HIS A 499 22.53 -10.10 12.79
N TYR A 500 21.37 -10.47 13.33
CA TYR A 500 20.73 -11.76 13.09
C TYR A 500 19.56 -11.59 12.14
N PHE A 501 19.52 -12.40 11.09
CA PHE A 501 18.41 -12.40 10.13
C PHE A 501 17.97 -13.84 9.79
N TRP A 502 16.70 -13.99 9.42
CA TRP A 502 16.08 -15.30 9.15
C TRP A 502 15.80 -15.51 7.67
N VAL A 503 16.14 -16.69 7.13
CA VAL A 503 15.88 -17.08 5.73
C VAL A 503 15.15 -18.42 5.68
N GLU A 504 13.91 -18.44 5.17
CA GLU A 504 13.04 -19.64 5.24
C GLU A 504 13.00 -20.49 3.95
N TYR A 505 13.26 -19.88 2.79
CA TYR A 505 13.00 -20.47 1.48
C TYR A 505 14.24 -21.11 0.82
N PRO A 506 14.23 -22.42 0.50
CA PRO A 506 15.39 -23.11 -0.07
C PRO A 506 15.77 -22.71 -1.50
N GLU A 507 14.79 -22.32 -2.33
CA GLU A 507 15.03 -21.92 -3.72
C GLU A 507 15.79 -20.59 -3.83
N VAL A 508 15.65 -19.74 -2.81
CA VAL A 508 16.30 -18.44 -2.68
C VAL A 508 17.79 -18.58 -2.34
N LEU A 509 18.19 -19.67 -1.66
CA LEU A 509 19.56 -19.90 -1.20
C LEU A 509 20.59 -20.04 -2.34
N LYS A 510 20.18 -20.48 -3.53
CA LYS A 510 21.12 -20.84 -4.61
C LYS A 510 21.70 -19.65 -5.37
N THR A 511 21.10 -18.46 -5.22
CA THR A 511 21.43 -17.24 -5.98
C THR A 511 21.33 -16.00 -5.10
N THR A 512 21.74 -16.09 -3.83
CA THR A 512 21.73 -14.94 -2.90
C THR A 512 23.07 -14.22 -2.90
N SER A 513 23.03 -12.89 -3.01
CA SER A 513 24.15 -11.98 -2.79
C SER A 513 23.88 -11.03 -1.62
N LEU A 514 24.93 -10.66 -0.89
CA LEU A 514 24.94 -9.59 0.08
C LEU A 514 25.47 -8.32 -0.60
N GLU A 515 24.66 -7.27 -0.64
CA GLU A 515 25.03 -5.96 -1.14
C GLU A 515 25.31 -5.01 0.03
N LEU A 516 26.53 -4.50 0.07
CA LEU A 516 27.05 -3.58 1.08
C LEU A 516 27.56 -2.34 0.34
N ASP A 517 26.75 -1.29 0.37
CA ASP A 517 27.08 0.00 -0.23
C ASP A 517 27.82 0.86 0.79
N GLU A 518 28.99 1.37 0.39
CA GLU A 518 29.67 2.46 1.09
C GLU A 518 30.02 2.10 2.56
N LEU A 519 30.84 1.06 2.74
CA LEU A 519 31.43 0.73 4.06
C LEU A 519 32.59 1.68 4.35
N ASP A 520 32.56 2.38 5.49
CA ASP A 520 33.57 3.38 5.83
C ASP A 520 34.48 2.90 6.97
N THR A 521 35.75 2.57 6.75
CA THR A 521 36.41 2.29 5.45
C THR A 521 36.97 0.87 5.44
N PHE A 522 37.67 0.51 6.51
CA PHE A 522 38.41 -0.74 6.62
C PHE A 522 37.57 -1.77 7.36
N CYS A 523 36.79 -2.56 6.62
CA CYS A 523 35.85 -3.51 7.21
C CYS A 523 36.07 -4.92 6.68
N CYS A 524 36.19 -5.89 7.59
CA CYS A 524 36.13 -7.32 7.27
C CYS A 524 34.72 -7.87 7.56
N ILE A 525 34.15 -8.56 6.58
CA ILE A 525 32.76 -8.99 6.56
C ILE A 525 32.71 -10.49 6.83
N TYR A 526 31.98 -10.88 7.86
CA TYR A 526 31.80 -12.28 8.25
C TYR A 526 30.32 -12.65 8.19
N LEU A 527 30.04 -13.85 7.69
CA LEU A 527 28.71 -14.46 7.73
C LEU A 527 28.84 -15.85 8.32
N ASN A 528 28.05 -16.16 9.36
CA ASN A 528 28.08 -17.44 10.06
C ASN A 528 29.51 -17.85 10.47
N ASN A 529 30.27 -16.90 11.03
CA ASN A 529 31.68 -17.03 11.43
C ASN A 529 32.68 -17.31 10.30
N ARG A 530 32.28 -17.19 9.03
CA ARG A 530 33.18 -17.33 7.88
C ARG A 530 33.49 -15.95 7.29
N LEU A 531 34.77 -15.66 7.12
CA LEU A 531 35.23 -14.45 6.44
C LEU A 531 34.83 -14.50 4.96
N LEU A 532 34.13 -13.47 4.48
CA LEU A 532 33.72 -13.33 3.09
C LEU A 532 34.71 -12.45 2.30
N ALA A 533 34.96 -11.24 2.80
CA ALA A 533 35.86 -10.27 2.17
C ALA A 533 36.29 -9.19 3.18
N CYS A 534 37.34 -8.44 2.83
CA CYS A 534 37.69 -7.19 3.52
C CYS A 534 37.71 -6.03 2.52
N THR A 535 37.35 -4.85 3.00
CA THR A 535 37.24 -3.60 2.23
C THR A 535 38.26 -2.58 2.75
N GLU A 536 38.70 -1.69 1.87
CA GLU A 536 39.69 -0.64 2.17
C GLU A 536 39.36 0.71 1.49
N ASN A 537 38.17 0.83 0.91
CA ASN A 537 37.76 1.99 0.12
C ASN A 537 36.27 2.27 0.31
N SER A 538 35.93 3.41 0.90
CA SER A 538 34.56 3.78 1.25
C SER A 538 33.69 4.12 0.05
N PHE A 539 34.31 4.32 -1.12
CA PHE A 539 33.62 4.76 -2.34
C PHE A 539 33.31 3.62 -3.31
N ILE A 540 33.60 2.36 -2.93
CA ILE A 540 33.37 1.19 -3.78
C ILE A 540 32.28 0.32 -3.15
N ARG A 541 31.23 0.06 -3.93
CA ARG A 541 30.19 -0.91 -3.62
C ARG A 541 30.77 -2.32 -3.52
N THR A 542 30.34 -3.06 -2.50
CA THR A 542 30.77 -4.44 -2.27
C THR A 542 29.57 -5.38 -2.44
N ILE A 543 29.63 -6.27 -3.43
CA ILE A 543 28.61 -7.30 -3.69
C ILE A 543 29.27 -8.66 -3.49
N LEU A 544 28.75 -9.46 -2.56
CA LEU A 544 29.33 -10.74 -2.18
C LEU A 544 28.32 -11.87 -2.41
N PRO A 545 28.61 -12.87 -3.27
CA PRO A 545 27.79 -14.07 -3.32
C PRO A 545 27.90 -14.83 -2.00
N ILE A 546 26.76 -15.12 -1.37
CA ILE A 546 26.70 -15.79 -0.06
C ILE A 546 26.01 -17.15 -0.11
N ASP A 547 25.64 -17.64 -1.30
CA ASP A 547 24.93 -18.91 -1.52
C ASP A 547 25.61 -20.11 -0.83
N SER A 548 26.94 -20.13 -0.80
CA SER A 548 27.71 -21.22 -0.19
C SER A 548 27.84 -21.17 1.35
N VAL A 549 27.49 -20.04 1.97
CA VAL A 549 27.66 -19.80 3.42
C VAL A 549 26.31 -19.60 4.13
N LEU A 550 25.29 -19.23 3.37
CA LEU A 550 23.96 -18.94 3.86
C LEU A 550 23.25 -20.22 4.30
N CYS A 551 22.71 -20.20 5.52
CA CYS A 551 21.98 -21.31 6.13
C CYS A 551 20.48 -21.05 6.05
N ARG A 552 19.68 -22.13 5.99
CA ARG A 552 18.24 -22.03 6.23
C ARG A 552 17.99 -21.76 7.71
N GLY A 553 17.15 -20.78 8.02
CA GLY A 553 16.87 -20.32 9.38
C GLY A 553 17.68 -19.08 9.74
N TRP A 554 18.17 -19.02 10.98
CA TRP A 554 18.96 -17.89 11.48
C TRP A 554 20.36 -17.86 10.86
N ASN A 555 20.76 -16.66 10.44
CA ASN A 555 22.08 -16.32 9.95
C ASN A 555 22.62 -15.15 10.76
N PHE A 556 23.94 -15.11 10.94
CA PHE A 556 24.61 -14.08 11.72
C PHE A 556 25.64 -13.34 10.87
N LEU A 557 25.37 -12.06 10.61
CA LEU A 557 26.26 -11.15 9.88
C LEU A 557 27.07 -10.31 10.87
N GLN A 558 28.37 -10.16 10.60
CA GLN A 558 29.25 -9.26 11.33
C GLN A 558 30.08 -8.41 10.37
N LEU A 559 30.15 -7.12 10.65
CA LEU A 559 30.98 -6.13 9.96
C LEU A 559 32.01 -5.62 10.98
N VAL A 560 33.26 -6.06 10.84
CA VAL A 560 34.35 -5.77 11.78
C VAL A 560 35.22 -4.66 11.21
N PHE A 561 35.08 -3.46 11.77
CA PHE A 561 35.82 -2.28 11.37
C PHE A 561 37.13 -2.15 12.13
N LYS A 562 38.15 -1.70 11.39
CA LYS A 562 39.45 -1.31 11.94
C LYS A 562 39.54 0.21 12.04
N PRO A 563 40.40 0.75 12.92
CA PRO A 563 40.46 2.17 13.21
C PRO A 563 41.12 2.90 12.03
N THR A 564 40.33 3.71 11.33
CA THR A 564 40.75 4.41 10.11
C THR A 564 42.04 5.25 10.31
N PRO A 565 42.24 5.99 11.43
CA PRO A 565 43.49 6.73 11.66
C PRO A 565 44.74 5.83 11.75
N LEU A 566 44.61 4.66 12.37
CA LEU A 566 45.72 3.71 12.48
C LEU A 566 46.04 3.07 11.13
N MET A 567 45.01 2.71 10.38
CA MET A 567 45.16 2.17 9.01
C MET A 567 45.81 3.21 8.09
N ALA A 568 45.44 4.49 8.20
CA ALA A 568 46.04 5.58 7.45
C ALA A 568 47.53 5.76 7.75
N LYS A 569 47.91 5.74 9.02
CA LYS A 569 49.31 5.78 9.45
C LYS A 569 50.12 4.60 8.91
N GLU A 570 49.56 3.39 8.92
CA GLU A 570 50.23 2.20 8.37
C GLU A 570 50.39 2.30 6.84
N ALA A 571 49.34 2.69 6.13
CA ALA A 571 49.36 2.86 4.68
C ALA A 571 50.39 3.91 4.26
N TYR A 572 50.44 5.05 4.95
CA TYR A 572 51.40 6.12 4.67
C TYR A 572 52.85 5.67 4.86
N ARG A 573 53.14 4.88 5.90
CA ARG A 573 54.48 4.30 6.13
C ARG A 573 54.93 3.41 4.96
N LYS A 574 54.00 2.66 4.36
CA LYS A 574 54.28 1.79 3.19
C LYS A 574 54.64 2.57 1.92
N LEU A 575 54.33 3.86 1.86
CA LEU A 575 54.68 4.75 0.72
C LEU A 575 56.11 5.32 0.81
N SER A 576 56.90 4.90 1.80
CA SER A 576 58.32 5.26 1.90
C SER A 576 59.11 4.77 0.67
N PRO A 577 60.16 5.50 0.23
CA PRO A 577 60.76 6.67 0.87
C PRO A 577 60.09 8.02 0.51
N ASN A 578 59.20 8.05 -0.48
CA ASN A 578 58.63 9.29 -1.03
C ASN A 578 57.11 9.37 -0.80
N PRO A 579 56.65 9.53 0.45
CA PRO A 579 55.22 9.61 0.74
C PRO A 579 54.64 10.97 0.31
N PRO A 580 53.34 11.03 -0.04
CA PRO A 580 52.69 12.25 -0.51
C PRO A 580 52.45 13.26 0.61
N LEU A 581 52.66 14.54 0.35
CA LEU A 581 52.34 15.65 1.27
C LEU A 581 50.88 16.15 1.08
N PRO A 582 50.27 16.79 2.09
CA PRO A 582 50.77 16.95 3.46
C PRO A 582 50.64 15.65 4.28
N ALA A 583 51.56 15.43 5.21
CA ALA A 583 51.51 14.28 6.13
C ALA A 583 50.44 14.45 7.22
N CYS A 584 50.26 15.68 7.70
CA CYS A 584 49.28 16.05 8.73
C CYS A 584 48.67 17.41 8.37
N TRP A 585 47.47 17.66 8.87
CA TRP A 585 46.87 18.99 8.82
C TRP A 585 47.58 19.97 9.78
N PRO A 586 47.50 21.29 9.53
CA PRO A 586 47.94 22.29 10.50
C PRO A 586 47.26 22.13 11.86
N ASP A 587 47.98 22.41 12.95
CA ASP A 587 47.48 22.23 14.33
C ASP A 587 46.16 22.96 14.61
N ILE A 588 45.92 24.09 13.94
CA ILE A 588 44.69 24.88 14.08
C ILE A 588 43.43 24.10 13.64
N PHE A 589 43.55 23.14 12.71
CA PHE A 589 42.43 22.29 12.31
C PHE A 589 42.15 21.21 13.36
N ARG A 590 43.10 20.97 14.27
CA ARG A 590 43.03 19.91 15.30
C ARG A 590 42.66 18.57 14.67
N GLY A 591 43.20 18.30 13.49
CA GLY A 591 42.85 17.15 12.67
C GLY A 591 43.65 15.89 12.99
N GLU A 592 43.38 14.86 12.21
CA GLU A 592 44.15 13.62 12.14
C GLU A 592 45.11 13.63 10.95
N CYS A 593 46.13 12.76 10.98
CA CYS A 593 47.18 12.71 9.97
C CYS A 593 46.93 11.63 8.90
N TYR A 594 47.66 11.74 7.79
CA TYR A 594 47.86 10.70 6.77
C TYR A 594 46.61 10.29 5.97
N VAL A 595 45.55 11.10 5.98
CA VAL A 595 44.28 10.79 5.29
C VAL A 595 44.44 10.56 3.78
N ASN A 596 45.46 11.18 3.18
CA ASN A 596 45.80 11.05 1.77
C ASN A 596 46.33 9.66 1.38
N ALA A 597 46.72 8.81 2.34
CA ALA A 597 47.14 7.44 2.10
C ALA A 597 45.98 6.44 2.01
N VAL A 598 44.73 6.86 2.28
CA VAL A 598 43.56 5.97 2.35
C VAL A 598 42.36 6.52 1.59
N ARG A 599 41.46 5.62 1.18
CA ARG A 599 40.28 5.96 0.38
C ARG A 599 39.03 6.08 1.24
N THR A 600 39.02 7.14 2.06
CA THR A 600 37.87 7.59 2.87
C THR A 600 37.54 9.05 2.56
N THR A 601 36.46 9.57 3.14
CA THR A 601 36.09 10.99 3.09
C THR A 601 37.23 11.84 3.64
N GLN A 602 37.89 12.62 2.79
CA GLN A 602 39.14 13.30 3.15
C GLN A 602 38.98 14.33 4.28
N ALA A 603 37.84 15.01 4.34
CA ALA A 603 37.52 15.96 5.41
C ALA A 603 37.17 15.28 6.75
N ALA A 604 36.97 13.96 6.80
CA ALA A 604 36.66 13.25 8.05
C ALA A 604 37.82 13.30 9.06
N PHE A 605 39.04 13.54 8.58
CA PHE A 605 40.23 13.74 9.41
C PHE A 605 40.40 15.22 9.84
N GLY A 606 39.38 16.04 9.66
CA GLY A 606 39.41 17.48 9.92
C GLY A 606 39.71 18.28 8.65
N TRP A 607 39.25 19.52 8.66
CA TRP A 607 39.46 20.50 7.59
C TRP A 607 39.40 21.92 8.15
N ASP A 608 39.73 22.95 7.36
CA ASP A 608 39.66 24.35 7.81
C ASP A 608 38.26 24.82 8.26
N TRP A 609 37.20 24.08 7.89
CA TRP A 609 35.82 24.32 8.28
C TRP A 609 35.15 23.14 9.02
N GLY A 610 35.85 22.02 9.21
CA GLY A 610 35.22 20.75 9.63
C GLY A 610 35.97 20.04 10.77
N PRO A 611 35.25 19.44 11.74
CA PRO A 611 35.88 18.67 12.81
C PRO A 611 36.44 17.34 12.32
N ALA A 612 37.35 16.75 13.10
CA ALA A 612 37.88 15.42 12.81
C ALA A 612 37.11 14.33 13.54
N PHE A 613 36.17 13.70 12.82
CA PHE A 613 35.49 12.47 13.22
C PHE A 613 35.73 11.38 12.17
N PRO A 614 36.87 10.66 12.24
CA PRO A 614 37.06 9.49 11.40
C PRO A 614 36.04 8.42 11.78
N ILE A 615 35.03 8.24 10.94
CA ILE A 615 33.92 7.34 11.21
C ILE A 615 34.27 5.88 10.90
N GLN A 616 33.55 4.98 11.57
CA GLN A 616 33.52 3.54 11.29
C GLN A 616 32.06 3.12 11.21
N GLY A 617 31.63 2.63 10.05
CA GLY A 617 30.22 2.32 9.82
C GLY A 617 29.90 2.12 8.35
N PHE A 618 28.65 2.30 7.98
CA PHE A 618 28.18 2.12 6.62
C PHE A 618 27.13 3.17 6.28
N TRP A 619 27.24 3.80 5.11
CA TRP A 619 26.39 4.94 4.72
C TRP A 619 25.00 4.51 4.26
N LYS A 620 24.87 3.29 3.72
CA LYS A 620 23.60 2.70 3.30
C LYS A 620 23.33 1.39 4.01
N LEU A 621 22.05 1.10 4.20
CA LEU A 621 21.61 -0.14 4.80
C LEU A 621 22.10 -1.37 4.00
N PRO A 622 22.59 -2.44 4.64
CA PRO A 622 22.89 -3.70 3.95
C PRO A 622 21.64 -4.37 3.36
N PHE A 623 21.76 -4.96 2.17
CA PHE A 623 20.66 -5.66 1.49
C PHE A 623 21.02 -7.10 1.14
N LEU A 624 20.05 -8.00 1.28
CA LEU A 624 20.07 -9.30 0.60
C LEU A 624 19.44 -9.13 -0.78
N ARG A 625 20.17 -9.53 -1.81
CA ARG A 625 19.70 -9.61 -3.19
C ARG A 625 19.51 -11.06 -3.59
N PHE A 626 18.34 -11.35 -4.12
CA PHE A 626 18.01 -12.66 -4.65
C PHE A 626 17.97 -12.60 -6.17
N GLY A 627 18.68 -13.50 -6.83
CA GLY A 627 18.77 -13.58 -8.29
C GLY A 627 20.21 -13.51 -8.81
N GLU A 628 20.41 -13.99 -10.03
CA GLU A 628 21.75 -14.03 -10.64
C GLU A 628 22.14 -12.70 -11.30
N VAL A 629 21.15 -11.95 -11.80
CA VAL A 629 21.34 -10.72 -12.58
C VAL A 629 20.25 -9.71 -12.22
N TRP A 630 20.62 -8.45 -12.00
CA TRP A 630 19.70 -7.35 -11.70
C TRP A 630 20.24 -6.00 -12.21
N LEU A 631 19.41 -4.95 -12.17
CA LEU A 631 19.80 -3.61 -12.59
C LEU A 631 20.54 -2.88 -11.46
N GLY A 632 21.71 -2.33 -11.78
CA GLY A 632 22.48 -1.44 -10.90
C GLY A 632 21.88 -0.05 -10.78
N ASP A 633 22.49 0.81 -9.96
CA ASP A 633 22.09 2.23 -9.86
C ASP A 633 22.86 3.09 -10.86
N GLY A 634 23.94 2.56 -11.46
CA GLY A 634 24.68 3.20 -12.51
C GLY A 634 23.83 3.42 -13.76
N LEU A 635 23.51 4.68 -14.04
CA LEU A 635 22.93 5.10 -15.32
C LEU A 635 23.77 6.25 -15.87
N ARG A 636 24.16 6.15 -17.14
CA ARG A 636 24.74 7.29 -17.87
C ARG A 636 23.87 7.63 -19.06
N PHE A 637 23.39 8.85 -19.11
CA PHE A 637 22.53 9.36 -20.17
C PHE A 637 23.29 10.46 -20.93
N PHE A 638 23.56 10.23 -22.22
CA PHE A 638 24.33 11.13 -23.07
C PHE A 638 23.44 11.65 -24.21
N PRO A 639 22.72 12.74 -23.99
CA PRO A 639 22.02 13.45 -25.04
C PRO A 639 23.00 14.39 -25.75
N VAL A 640 23.13 14.24 -27.06
CA VAL A 640 23.97 15.07 -27.92
C VAL A 640 23.09 15.83 -28.89
N MET A 641 23.23 17.15 -28.94
CA MET A 641 22.53 17.98 -29.91
C MET A 641 23.24 17.88 -31.26
N ILE A 642 22.53 17.45 -32.30
CA ILE A 642 23.02 17.37 -33.67
C ILE A 642 22.14 18.26 -34.56
N LYS A 643 22.72 19.35 -35.06
CA LYS A 643 22.00 20.40 -35.83
C LYS A 643 20.84 21.03 -35.04
N ARG A 644 19.62 20.51 -35.24
CA ARG A 644 18.37 20.94 -34.56
C ARG A 644 17.63 19.79 -33.87
N GLY A 645 18.24 18.61 -33.79
CA GLY A 645 17.69 17.41 -33.15
C GLY A 645 18.60 16.88 -32.05
N TRP A 646 18.11 15.90 -31.31
CA TRP A 646 18.87 15.22 -30.27
C TRP A 646 19.17 13.79 -30.70
N LYS A 647 20.40 13.33 -30.51
CA LYS A 647 20.78 11.92 -30.52
C LYS A 647 21.05 11.51 -29.09
N THR A 648 20.50 10.39 -28.66
CA THR A 648 20.59 9.97 -27.26
C THR A 648 21.15 8.57 -27.17
N THR A 649 22.18 8.41 -26.33
CA THR A 649 22.69 7.09 -25.94
C THR A 649 22.60 6.94 -24.44
N VAL A 650 22.27 5.74 -23.98
CA VAL A 650 22.18 5.40 -22.57
C VAL A 650 23.05 4.20 -22.24
N SER A 651 23.76 4.27 -21.12
CA SER A 651 24.44 3.14 -20.51
C SER A 651 23.68 2.74 -19.26
N VAL A 652 23.24 1.49 -19.19
CA VAL A 652 22.58 0.90 -18.04
C VAL A 652 23.53 -0.08 -17.36
N GLU A 653 23.74 0.07 -16.06
CA GLU A 653 24.50 -0.88 -15.26
C GLU A 653 23.68 -2.14 -14.98
N VAL A 654 24.28 -3.30 -15.26
CA VAL A 654 23.75 -4.62 -14.94
C VAL A 654 24.72 -5.31 -14.00
N LEU A 655 24.21 -5.67 -12.83
CA LEU A 655 24.96 -6.34 -11.77
C LEU A 655 24.67 -7.84 -11.78
N ARG A 656 25.64 -8.61 -11.28
CA ARG A 656 25.56 -10.07 -11.25
C ARG A 656 26.08 -10.63 -9.93
N SER A 657 25.51 -11.75 -9.51
CA SER A 657 25.83 -12.43 -8.25
C SER A 657 27.23 -13.05 -8.25
N SER A 658 27.69 -13.58 -9.39
CA SER A 658 29.01 -14.21 -9.52
C SER A 658 29.61 -14.01 -10.91
N SER A 659 30.94 -14.04 -10.98
CA SER A 659 31.72 -14.08 -12.23
C SER A 659 31.54 -15.40 -13.00
N ILE A 660 31.04 -16.45 -12.33
CA ILE A 660 30.78 -17.77 -12.91
C ILE A 660 29.28 -17.88 -13.14
N VAL A 661 28.87 -17.67 -14.39
CA VAL A 661 27.47 -17.76 -14.79
C VAL A 661 27.06 -19.23 -14.86
N ARG A 662 26.09 -19.64 -14.02
CA ARG A 662 25.56 -21.02 -13.98
C ARG A 662 24.53 -21.30 -15.08
N THR A 663 24.03 -20.27 -15.76
CA THR A 663 22.94 -20.37 -16.74
C THR A 663 23.32 -19.80 -18.11
N ASP A 664 23.16 -20.56 -19.20
CA ASP A 664 23.40 -20.10 -20.57
C ASP A 664 22.30 -19.14 -21.10
N GLN A 665 21.45 -18.62 -20.22
CA GLN A 665 20.32 -17.77 -20.64
C GLN A 665 20.78 -16.32 -20.89
N CYS A 666 20.55 -15.85 -22.11
CA CYS A 666 20.68 -14.43 -22.44
C CYS A 666 19.63 -13.61 -21.69
N VAL A 667 19.94 -12.35 -21.39
CA VAL A 667 19.03 -11.42 -20.72
C VAL A 667 18.92 -10.16 -21.56
N CYS A 668 17.72 -9.60 -21.72
CA CYS A 668 17.47 -8.43 -22.55
C CYS A 668 17.10 -7.22 -21.70
N ILE A 669 17.75 -6.09 -22.00
CA ILE A 669 17.47 -4.80 -21.38
C ILE A 669 16.54 -4.05 -22.32
N HIS A 670 15.36 -3.69 -21.83
CA HIS A 670 14.40 -2.85 -22.54
C HIS A 670 14.39 -1.46 -21.92
N VAL A 671 14.54 -0.44 -22.74
CA VAL A 671 14.56 0.96 -22.33
C VAL A 671 13.49 1.74 -23.06
N LYS A 672 12.75 2.60 -22.34
CA LYS A 672 11.78 3.51 -22.93
C LYS A 672 11.82 4.87 -22.23
N LEU A 673 11.95 5.92 -23.02
CA LEU A 673 11.89 7.30 -22.55
C LEU A 673 10.44 7.81 -22.57
N GLY A 674 10.02 8.40 -21.46
CA GLY A 674 8.70 8.99 -21.28
C GLY A 674 8.53 10.37 -21.94
N GLY A 675 7.39 11.01 -21.70
CA GLY A 675 7.09 12.34 -22.25
C GLY A 675 6.78 12.34 -23.75
N GLY A 676 6.40 11.18 -24.31
CA GLY A 676 6.08 11.04 -25.74
C GLY A 676 7.31 11.01 -26.67
N LEU A 677 8.53 11.05 -26.12
CA LEU A 677 9.76 11.07 -26.92
C LEU A 677 10.07 9.75 -27.63
N MET A 678 9.51 8.63 -27.14
CA MET A 678 9.62 7.30 -27.74
C MET A 678 8.26 6.59 -27.76
N HIS A 679 7.90 6.02 -28.90
CA HIS A 679 6.67 5.21 -29.03
C HIS A 679 6.88 3.78 -28.54
N GLU A 680 7.99 3.16 -28.94
CA GLU A 680 8.32 1.76 -28.64
C GLU A 680 9.44 1.63 -27.62
N TRP A 681 9.64 0.40 -27.12
CA TRP A 681 10.78 0.06 -26.28
C TRP A 681 11.97 -0.29 -27.17
N THR A 682 13.16 0.18 -26.81
CA THR A 682 14.40 -0.28 -27.43
C THR A 682 14.99 -1.40 -26.59
N GLU A 683 15.40 -2.48 -27.23
CA GLU A 683 16.00 -3.62 -26.54
C GLU A 683 17.43 -3.89 -26.95
N ARG A 684 18.22 -4.41 -26.00
CA ARG A 684 19.53 -5.00 -26.26
C ARG A 684 19.72 -6.22 -25.38
N CYS A 685 19.94 -7.36 -26.00
CA CYS A 685 20.23 -8.61 -25.30
C CYS A 685 21.72 -8.75 -25.04
N ILE A 686 22.04 -9.17 -23.82
CA ILE A 686 23.39 -9.49 -23.37
C ILE A 686 23.49 -11.00 -23.14
N SER A 687 24.58 -11.57 -23.64
CA SER A 687 24.90 -12.97 -23.38
C SER A 687 25.50 -13.11 -21.98
N PRO A 688 25.36 -14.29 -21.34
CA PRO A 688 25.96 -14.54 -20.04
C PRO A 688 27.50 -14.44 -20.06
N ARG A 689 28.14 -14.62 -21.23
CA ARG A 689 29.59 -14.48 -21.40
C ARG A 689 30.07 -13.02 -21.52
N HIS A 690 29.15 -12.06 -21.67
CA HIS A 690 29.47 -10.65 -21.82
C HIS A 690 29.96 -10.07 -20.48
N ARG A 691 31.24 -9.73 -20.36
CA ARG A 691 31.84 -9.27 -19.08
C ARG A 691 31.53 -7.82 -18.72
N GLU A 692 31.07 -7.01 -19.67
CA GLU A 692 30.77 -5.60 -19.40
C GLU A 692 29.53 -5.46 -18.52
N THR A 693 29.67 -4.71 -17.42
CA THR A 693 28.56 -4.33 -16.54
C THR A 693 27.72 -3.21 -17.13
N ASN A 694 28.32 -2.36 -17.97
CA ASN A 694 27.67 -1.21 -18.58
C ASN A 694 27.21 -1.55 -20.00
N VAL A 695 25.89 -1.60 -20.19
CA VAL A 695 25.28 -1.95 -21.47
C VAL A 695 24.76 -0.69 -22.14
N TRP A 696 25.26 -0.43 -23.35
CA TRP A 696 24.95 0.78 -24.11
C TRP A 696 23.79 0.55 -25.09
N LEU A 697 22.86 1.49 -25.17
CA LEU A 697 21.75 1.49 -26.13
C LEU A 697 21.63 2.87 -26.77
N GLU A 698 21.42 2.91 -28.09
CA GLU A 698 20.99 4.14 -28.77
C GLU A 698 19.46 4.24 -28.67
N LEU A 699 18.94 5.39 -28.26
CA LEU A 699 17.50 5.61 -28.11
C LEU A 699 16.95 6.34 -29.35
N PRO A 700 16.07 5.70 -30.15
CA PRO A 700 15.45 6.33 -31.31
C PRO A 700 14.37 7.30 -30.83
N LEU A 701 14.68 8.59 -30.86
CA LEU A 701 13.71 9.64 -30.56
C LEU A 701 12.73 9.82 -31.73
N ALA A 702 11.46 10.06 -31.42
CA ALA A 702 10.45 10.35 -32.42
C ALA A 702 10.74 11.67 -33.15
N SER A 703 10.69 11.66 -34.49
CA SER A 703 11.08 12.79 -35.35
C SER A 703 10.21 14.04 -35.19
N ASN A 704 8.96 13.89 -34.75
CA ASN A 704 7.98 14.98 -34.64
C ASN A 704 7.82 15.54 -33.22
N VAL A 705 8.71 15.20 -32.29
CA VAL A 705 8.57 15.60 -30.88
C VAL A 705 9.63 16.62 -30.50
N THR A 706 9.19 17.75 -29.96
CA THR A 706 10.07 18.80 -29.44
C THR A 706 10.57 18.44 -28.04
N VAL A 707 11.87 18.20 -27.91
CA VAL A 707 12.54 18.03 -26.62
C VAL A 707 12.62 19.37 -25.90
N ARG A 708 12.15 19.42 -24.66
CA ARG A 708 12.34 20.57 -23.76
C ARG A 708 13.66 20.36 -23.00
N PRO A 709 14.65 21.23 -23.18
CA PRO A 709 15.92 21.10 -22.50
C PRO A 709 15.78 21.35 -20.99
N TRP A 710 16.65 20.71 -20.23
CA TRP A 710 16.86 20.96 -18.82
C TRP A 710 17.66 22.25 -18.66
N TRP A 711 17.17 23.17 -17.82
CA TRP A 711 17.90 24.38 -17.43
C TRP A 711 18.15 24.42 -15.92
N PRO A 712 19.23 25.09 -15.49
CA PRO A 712 19.44 25.40 -14.08
C PRO A 712 18.31 26.25 -13.49
N LEU A 713 18.20 26.23 -12.15
CA LEU A 713 17.27 27.09 -11.42
C LEU A 713 17.59 28.58 -11.70
N GLY A 714 16.57 29.41 -11.94
CA GLY A 714 16.74 30.85 -12.21
C GLY A 714 16.70 31.24 -13.70
N VAL A 715 16.62 30.28 -14.61
CA VAL A 715 16.31 30.51 -16.04
C VAL A 715 14.82 30.27 -16.27
N GLN A 716 14.17 31.09 -17.11
CA GLN A 716 12.70 31.14 -17.32
C GLN A 716 12.01 29.77 -17.59
N ALA A 717 12.74 28.75 -18.04
CA ALA A 717 12.20 27.44 -18.38
C ALA A 717 12.29 26.38 -17.26
N GLY A 718 13.07 26.63 -16.19
CA GLY A 718 13.28 25.70 -15.08
C GLY A 718 13.91 24.34 -15.47
N PRO A 719 14.15 23.44 -14.49
CA PRO A 719 14.65 22.10 -14.76
C PRO A 719 13.53 21.22 -15.35
N HIS A 720 13.71 20.75 -16.59
CA HIS A 720 12.79 19.78 -17.21
C HIS A 720 13.42 18.39 -17.26
N LEU A 721 12.71 17.39 -16.75
CA LEU A 721 13.17 16.00 -16.64
C LEU A 721 12.17 15.04 -17.28
N TYR A 722 12.69 13.97 -17.86
CA TYR A 722 11.93 12.89 -18.48
C TYR A 722 12.18 11.59 -17.71
N ALA A 723 11.12 10.80 -17.52
CA ALA A 723 11.24 9.48 -16.91
C ALA A 723 11.81 8.48 -17.92
N LEU A 724 12.97 7.91 -17.63
CA LEU A 724 13.54 6.78 -18.35
C LEU A 724 13.17 5.49 -17.62
N LYS A 725 12.34 4.66 -18.25
CA LYS A 725 11.99 3.33 -17.73
C LYS A 725 12.94 2.28 -18.30
N VAL A 726 13.46 1.43 -17.43
CA VAL A 726 14.37 0.33 -17.77
C VAL A 726 13.81 -0.97 -17.21
N GLN A 727 13.76 -2.01 -18.03
CA GLN A 727 13.28 -3.33 -17.65
C GLN A 727 14.29 -4.40 -18.10
N LEU A 728 14.60 -5.32 -17.20
CA LEU A 728 15.40 -6.50 -17.48
C LEU A 728 14.43 -7.67 -17.73
N ARG A 729 14.54 -8.36 -18.87
CA ARG A 729 13.59 -9.41 -19.29
C ARG A 729 14.32 -10.65 -19.82
N ASN A 730 13.65 -11.79 -19.72
CA ASN A 730 14.09 -13.00 -20.42
C ASN A 730 13.70 -12.88 -21.92
N PRO A 731 14.60 -13.21 -22.87
CA PRO A 731 14.32 -13.20 -24.31
C PRO A 731 13.14 -14.09 -24.71
N LEU A 732 12.88 -15.18 -23.96
CA LEU A 732 11.77 -16.10 -24.24
C LEU A 732 10.40 -15.54 -23.83
N GLY A 733 10.35 -14.31 -23.30
CA GLY A 733 9.14 -13.66 -22.79
C GLY A 733 8.88 -13.97 -21.30
N GLY A 734 7.85 -13.31 -20.75
CA GLY A 734 7.50 -13.40 -19.33
C GLY A 734 7.51 -12.06 -18.59
N PRO A 735 7.24 -12.05 -17.27
CA PRO A 735 7.36 -10.85 -16.45
C PRO A 735 8.81 -10.35 -16.42
N PRO A 736 9.05 -9.04 -16.22
CA PRO A 736 10.39 -8.50 -16.09
C PRO A 736 11.07 -9.07 -14.84
N ILE A 737 12.33 -9.46 -15.01
CA ILE A 737 13.25 -9.93 -13.95
C ILE A 737 13.49 -8.80 -12.94
N ASP A 738 13.72 -7.60 -13.45
CA ASP A 738 13.93 -6.39 -12.66
C ASP A 738 13.47 -5.16 -13.43
N ARG A 739 13.16 -4.08 -12.72
CA ARG A 739 12.71 -2.80 -13.29
C ARG A 739 13.25 -1.62 -12.49
N LYS A 740 13.77 -0.62 -13.18
CA LYS A 740 14.17 0.67 -12.59
C LYS A 740 13.64 1.82 -13.42
N SER A 741 13.43 2.95 -12.74
CA SER A 741 13.06 4.21 -13.38
C SER A 741 14.03 5.29 -12.92
N PHE A 742 14.51 6.06 -13.89
CA PHE A 742 15.45 7.15 -13.65
C PHE A 742 14.89 8.45 -14.22
N TRP A 743 15.34 9.58 -13.68
CA TRP A 743 15.03 10.89 -14.24
C TRP A 743 16.22 11.37 -15.06
N VAL A 744 15.98 11.72 -16.32
CA VAL A 744 17.02 12.18 -17.24
C VAL A 744 16.63 13.52 -17.86
N GLY A 745 17.60 14.40 -18.06
CA GLY A 745 17.42 15.72 -18.66
C GLY A 745 18.23 15.86 -19.94
N PHE A 746 17.73 16.65 -20.88
CA PHE A 746 18.45 17.00 -22.10
C PHE A 746 19.15 18.34 -21.92
N ARG A 747 20.48 18.36 -21.89
CA ARG A 747 21.24 19.61 -21.78
C ARG A 747 22.49 19.53 -22.63
N GLU A 748 22.90 20.68 -23.15
CA GLU A 748 24.22 20.87 -23.73
C GLU A 748 25.01 21.77 -22.78
N VAL A 749 26.24 21.40 -22.47
CA VAL A 749 27.15 22.26 -21.72
C VAL A 749 28.41 22.46 -22.52
N LYS A 750 28.71 23.73 -22.77
CA LYS A 750 29.91 24.19 -23.48
C LYS A 750 30.71 25.07 -22.55
N LEU A 751 31.96 24.71 -22.31
CA LEU A 751 32.92 25.61 -21.68
C LEU A 751 33.51 26.50 -22.77
N VAL A 752 32.92 27.68 -22.97
CA VAL A 752 33.34 28.64 -24.00
C VAL A 752 34.51 29.46 -23.47
N GLN A 753 35.69 29.28 -24.05
CA GLN A 753 36.92 30.01 -23.70
C GLN A 753 37.33 30.88 -24.90
N LEU A 754 36.80 32.09 -24.97
CA LEU A 754 37.12 33.08 -26.01
C LEU A 754 37.99 34.20 -25.44
N GLY A 755 38.86 34.78 -26.26
CA GLY A 755 39.61 35.97 -25.88
C GLY A 755 38.68 37.18 -25.69
N ALA A 756 39.03 38.12 -24.81
CA ALA A 756 38.17 39.25 -24.45
C ALA A 756 37.62 40.04 -25.66
N LYS A 757 38.44 40.28 -26.70
CA LYS A 757 38.01 40.97 -27.94
C LYS A 757 36.96 40.20 -28.75
N SER A 758 36.97 38.88 -28.68
CA SER A 758 36.00 38.02 -29.37
C SER A 758 34.65 37.96 -28.63
N VAL A 759 34.61 38.22 -27.32
CA VAL A 759 33.38 38.24 -26.52
C VAL A 759 32.54 39.49 -26.83
N GLU A 760 33.16 40.67 -26.97
CA GLU A 760 32.46 41.91 -27.35
C GLU A 760 31.80 41.84 -28.74
N ASN A 761 32.43 41.14 -29.68
CA ASN A 761 31.88 40.97 -31.03
C ASN A 761 30.69 39.99 -31.08
N ILE A 762 30.56 39.08 -30.11
CA ILE A 762 29.43 38.16 -30.00
C ILE A 762 28.27 38.84 -29.26
N ALA A 763 28.54 39.59 -28.20
CA ALA A 763 27.52 40.36 -27.47
C ALA A 763 26.86 41.47 -28.30
N LYS A 764 27.47 41.88 -29.43
CA LYS A 764 26.89 42.82 -30.41
C LYS A 764 26.13 42.13 -31.55
N ARG A 765 26.20 40.79 -31.66
CA ARG A 765 25.63 40.00 -32.76
C ARG A 765 24.39 39.19 -32.37
N ASP A 766 24.27 38.82 -31.10
CA ASP A 766 23.03 38.33 -30.48
C ASP A 766 22.18 39.52 -29.99
#